data_AF-A0A0Q3FIG5-F1
#
_entry.id   AF-A0A0Q3FIG5-F1
#
_cell.length_a   1.000
_cell.length_b   1.000
_cell.length_c   1.000
_cell.angle_alpha   90.00
_cell.angle_beta   90.00
_cell.angle_gamma   90.00
#
_symmetry.space_group_name_H-M   'P 1'
#
loop_
_entity.id
_entity.type
_entity.pdbx_description
1 polymer ?
#
loop_
_entity_poly.entity_id
_entity_poly.type
_entity_poly.pdbx_seq_one_letter_code
_entity_poly.pdbx_strand_id
1 'polypeptide(L)'
;MEHIFSTLVDHLQIQEAYNIFIINPKPIEKSNHYGYRKGFSESEINLLRENKTLQAQILQSKSDKKLYLDIEKGVNKRPLYESHPLSSFSWTTTDNVDMGDWSKTCKEALSNFELLKAGKSKDDIVYDKAVQILHGAKDELHDVLVSALMSSDLKGLHAECLTDIWIGRDRFAFVDLSAGPFSWGPAVGGDGVRTELSLPNIAKTVGAVAEVTEEEAEERLQDTIRERFSSVGEDYHAVDILLAEIDVYELFAFKHCMGRRVELALCKELEERMHDLKNELEGYNNGDSDEINKKKALDALKRVEKWNLFKDTSEEHHNYTVARDSFLAHLGSTLWGSMRHVIAPSVSHSAYHYYEKLSFQLYFVTQEKVRNINQLPVNVKSIKEGLSSLLLRSQKSMFSQHMLSLSEEPALMMAFSMARRAAAVPLLLVNGTYRSTVRTYLDSAILQHQLQRLSERGSLKGEHSNHRSTLEVPVFWFIHSEPLLLDKHYQAKALSNMVVVVQSDANSWESHLQCNGRSILWDLRKPVKAAIAASAEYVAGLLPSHLVYSSAHETAFEDWTWSVGCNPLSINSKGWRLSEFQQDVIARNYIITAVEESIQVVNSAIQRLITERTTEQGFKIFKTQEGVMVEKYNSVVNLWRRVAVMSKGLRYGDAVKLMSLLEDASNGFSRAVNSTISSLHPVQCARERKLDVQLDLTTLPAFIAVFGLLWFLLRPRRPKPKIN
;
A
#
# COMPACT_ATOMS: atom_id res chain seq x y z
N MET A 1 18.94 -1.88 12.53
CA MET A 1 18.39 -2.65 11.40
C MET A 1 18.29 -1.84 10.13
N GLU A 2 17.60 -0.69 10.11
CA GLU A 2 17.43 0.11 8.88
C GLU A 2 18.77 0.41 8.18
N HIS A 3 19.77 0.93 8.90
CA HIS A 3 21.11 1.17 8.37
C HIS A 3 21.83 -0.10 7.86
N ILE A 4 21.61 -1.26 8.50
CA ILE A 4 22.21 -2.55 8.10
C ILE A 4 21.60 -3.01 6.77
N PHE A 5 20.29 -2.96 6.62
CA PHE A 5 19.64 -3.38 5.38
C PHE A 5 19.86 -2.39 4.24
N SER A 6 19.89 -1.08 4.49
CA SER A 6 20.28 -0.10 3.46
C SER A 6 21.70 -0.36 2.96
N THR A 7 22.65 -0.67 3.84
CA THR A 7 24.04 -0.99 3.42
C THR A 7 24.13 -2.33 2.69
N LEU A 8 23.29 -3.32 3.04
CA LEU A 8 23.19 -4.58 2.29
C LEU A 8 22.64 -4.37 0.88
N VAL A 9 21.54 -3.62 0.76
CA VAL A 9 20.95 -3.25 -0.54
C VAL A 9 21.97 -2.51 -1.39
N ASP A 10 22.73 -1.59 -0.77
CA ASP A 10 23.79 -0.87 -1.45
C ASP A 10 24.94 -1.77 -1.90
N HIS A 11 25.37 -2.70 -1.04
CA HIS A 11 26.43 -3.66 -1.32
C HIS A 11 26.08 -4.60 -2.48
N LEU A 12 24.84 -5.10 -2.50
CA LEU A 12 24.34 -6.02 -3.53
C LEU A 12 23.93 -5.30 -4.83
N GLN A 13 23.85 -3.96 -4.83
CA GLN A 13 23.40 -3.13 -5.95
C GLN A 13 21.99 -3.45 -6.43
N ILE A 14 21.10 -3.73 -5.49
CA ILE A 14 19.69 -4.07 -5.72
C ILE A 14 18.74 -2.88 -5.44
N GLN A 15 19.23 -1.64 -5.57
CA GLN A 15 18.41 -0.42 -5.39
C GLN A 15 17.33 -0.28 -6.46
N GLU A 16 17.53 -0.87 -7.64
CA GLU A 16 16.56 -0.89 -8.74
C GLU A 16 15.53 -2.03 -8.62
N ALA A 17 15.37 -2.62 -7.43
CA ALA A 17 14.40 -3.67 -7.14
C ALA A 17 13.61 -3.37 -5.86
N TYR A 18 12.47 -4.04 -5.71
CA TYR A 18 11.73 -4.10 -4.44
C TYR A 18 12.24 -5.28 -3.62
N ASN A 19 12.84 -4.98 -2.47
CA ASN A 19 13.54 -5.99 -1.67
C ASN A 19 12.70 -6.36 -0.43
N ILE A 20 12.46 -7.65 -0.21
CA ILE A 20 11.83 -8.16 1.01
C ILE A 20 12.75 -9.20 1.62
N PHE A 21 13.30 -8.88 2.78
CA PHE A 21 14.20 -9.77 3.51
C PHE A 21 13.40 -10.62 4.51
N ILE A 22 13.46 -11.94 4.37
CA ILE A 22 12.88 -12.87 5.34
C ILE A 22 14.01 -13.39 6.22
N ILE A 23 13.92 -13.17 7.53
CA ILE A 23 14.96 -13.56 8.48
C ILE A 23 14.40 -14.52 9.54
N ASN A 24 15.25 -15.43 9.99
CA ASN A 24 14.99 -16.36 11.09
C ASN A 24 16.25 -16.43 11.99
N PRO A 25 16.59 -15.35 12.70
CA PRO A 25 17.73 -15.33 13.61
C PRO A 25 17.56 -16.32 14.77
N LYS A 26 18.69 -16.78 15.32
CA LYS A 26 18.67 -17.60 16.53
C LYS A 26 18.35 -16.71 17.75
N PRO A 27 17.45 -17.13 18.65
CA PRO A 27 17.18 -16.37 19.87
C PRO A 27 18.44 -16.28 20.73
N ILE A 28 18.75 -15.07 21.20
CA ILE A 28 20.02 -14.73 21.86
C ILE A 28 20.05 -15.22 23.33
N GLU A 29 18.90 -15.34 24.00
CA GLU A 29 18.74 -15.89 25.37
C GLU A 29 17.30 -16.45 25.58
N LYS A 30 17.01 -17.08 26.74
CA LYS A 30 15.67 -17.57 27.19
C LYS A 30 14.58 -16.47 27.31
N SER A 31 14.85 -15.26 26.83
CA SER A 31 13.85 -14.21 26.67
C SER A 31 12.95 -14.58 25.49
N ASN A 32 11.76 -15.11 25.80
CA ASN A 32 10.82 -15.63 24.80
C ASN A 32 10.32 -14.62 23.75
N HIS A 33 10.54 -13.30 23.93
CA HIS A 33 9.91 -12.28 23.07
C HIS A 33 10.84 -11.08 22.80
N TYR A 34 11.20 -10.84 21.53
CA TYR A 34 11.89 -9.63 21.06
C TYR A 34 11.21 -9.08 19.80
N GLY A 35 11.50 -7.82 19.46
CA GLY A 35 11.01 -7.19 18.23
C GLY A 35 11.64 -5.82 17.97
N TYR A 36 11.14 -5.16 16.93
CA TYR A 36 11.70 -3.93 16.38
C TYR A 36 10.76 -2.75 16.59
N ARG A 37 11.33 -1.61 16.96
CA ARG A 37 10.65 -0.30 17.02
C ARG A 37 11.67 0.81 16.74
N LYS A 38 11.18 2.00 16.41
CA LYS A 38 11.99 3.21 16.40
C LYS A 38 11.85 3.91 17.76
N GLY A 39 12.94 4.53 18.25
CA GLY A 39 12.95 5.23 19.54
C GLY A 39 12.99 4.34 20.78
N PHE A 40 12.36 4.79 21.86
CA PHE A 40 12.54 4.30 23.24
C PHE A 40 11.40 3.37 23.70
N SER A 41 11.69 2.49 24.66
CA SER A 41 10.71 1.73 25.45
C SER A 41 10.10 2.61 26.51
N GLU A 42 8.97 2.14 27.03
CA GLU A 42 8.37 2.71 28.23
C GLU A 42 9.35 2.74 29.42
N SER A 43 10.15 1.69 29.62
CA SER A 43 11.17 1.67 30.67
C SER A 43 12.30 2.69 30.45
N GLU A 44 12.77 2.85 29.20
CA GLU A 44 13.77 3.88 28.87
C GLU A 44 13.20 5.30 29.03
N ILE A 45 11.93 5.51 28.67
CA ILE A 45 11.24 6.81 28.83
C ILE A 45 11.02 7.14 30.31
N ASN A 46 10.61 6.16 31.12
CA ASN A 46 10.43 6.36 32.56
C ASN A 46 11.76 6.69 33.25
N LEU A 47 12.85 6.01 32.85
CA LEU A 47 14.20 6.33 33.33
C LEU A 47 14.59 7.76 33.00
N LEU A 48 14.37 8.20 31.76
CA LEU A 48 14.60 9.59 31.34
C LEU A 48 13.73 10.57 32.15
N ARG A 49 12.47 10.22 32.45
CA ARG A 49 11.55 11.08 33.21
C ARG A 49 11.99 11.25 34.66
N GLU A 50 12.49 10.20 35.29
CA GLU A 50 12.95 10.21 36.69
C GLU A 50 14.32 10.91 36.83
N ASN A 51 15.23 10.70 35.89
CA ASN A 51 16.60 11.18 35.99
C ASN A 51 16.81 12.54 35.27
N LYS A 52 16.59 13.65 36.01
CA LYS A 52 16.75 15.01 35.47
C LYS A 52 18.20 15.39 35.14
N THR A 53 19.19 14.83 35.84
CA THR A 53 20.60 15.12 35.55
C THR A 53 21.00 14.50 34.21
N LEU A 54 20.49 13.30 33.91
CA LEU A 54 20.65 12.64 32.62
C LEU A 54 20.05 13.49 31.48
N GLN A 55 18.85 14.05 31.66
CA GLN A 55 18.26 14.96 30.66
C GLN A 55 19.16 16.18 30.38
N ALA A 56 19.70 16.80 31.42
CA ALA A 56 20.59 17.95 31.28
C ALA A 56 21.91 17.58 30.57
N GLN A 57 22.49 16.41 30.88
CA GLN A 57 23.67 15.89 30.20
C GLN A 57 23.40 15.61 28.71
N ILE A 58 22.22 15.07 28.38
CA ILE A 58 21.80 14.81 27.00
C ILE A 58 21.67 16.12 26.23
N LEU A 59 21.06 17.16 26.82
CA LEU A 59 20.92 18.48 26.19
C LEU A 59 22.27 19.17 25.92
N GLN A 60 23.27 18.93 26.76
CA GLN A 60 24.63 19.48 26.62
C GLN A 60 25.56 18.59 25.80
N SER A 61 25.09 17.42 25.35
CA SER A 61 25.89 16.45 24.61
C SER A 61 26.39 17.00 23.28
N LYS A 62 27.52 16.44 22.83
CA LYS A 62 28.07 16.68 21.49
C LYS A 62 27.93 15.41 20.66
N SER A 63 27.98 15.56 19.33
CA SER A 63 28.05 14.43 18.41
C SER A 63 29.28 13.57 18.73
N ASP A 64 29.07 12.28 18.95
CA ASP A 64 30.12 11.27 19.09
C ASP A 64 30.00 10.23 17.97
N LYS A 65 31.01 10.17 17.12
CA LYS A 65 31.06 9.24 15.99
C LYS A 65 31.13 7.77 16.43
N LYS A 66 31.66 7.49 17.62
CA LYS A 66 31.75 6.12 18.17
C LYS A 66 30.39 5.49 18.44
N LEU A 67 29.35 6.31 18.53
CA LEU A 67 27.99 5.85 18.76
C LEU A 67 27.30 5.36 17.49
N TYR A 68 27.89 5.52 16.31
CA TYR A 68 27.29 5.04 15.06
C TYR A 68 27.93 3.72 14.64
N LEU A 69 27.14 2.86 14.00
CA LEU A 69 27.66 1.66 13.35
C LEU A 69 28.50 2.10 12.16
N ASP A 70 29.80 1.77 12.19
CA ASP A 70 30.73 2.09 11.11
C ASP A 70 30.65 1.02 10.01
N ILE A 71 29.54 1.05 9.26
CA ILE A 71 29.36 0.23 8.06
C ILE A 71 29.33 1.21 6.89
N GLU A 72 30.45 1.35 6.19
CA GLU A 72 30.50 2.17 4.99
C GLU A 72 29.48 1.66 3.96
N LYS A 73 28.67 2.57 3.40
CA LYS A 73 27.92 2.28 2.18
C LYS A 73 28.95 1.97 1.09
N GLY A 74 28.93 0.74 0.59
CA GLY A 74 30.00 0.22 -0.26
C GLY A 74 30.31 1.15 -1.44
N VAL A 75 31.60 1.41 -1.66
CA VAL A 75 32.10 2.05 -2.88
C VAL A 75 31.84 1.10 -4.04
N ASN A 76 31.13 1.58 -5.07
CA ASN A 76 30.94 1.00 -6.41
C ASN A 76 31.82 -0.23 -6.73
N LYS A 77 31.50 -1.39 -6.15
CA LYS A 77 31.98 -2.68 -6.67
C LYS A 77 31.20 -2.96 -7.97
N ARG A 78 31.72 -3.81 -8.86
CA ARG A 78 30.94 -4.20 -10.06
C ARG A 78 29.59 -4.79 -9.61
N PRO A 79 28.49 -4.54 -10.32
CA PRO A 79 27.25 -5.23 -10.02
C PRO A 79 27.52 -6.73 -10.05
N LEU A 80 27.03 -7.45 -9.03
CA LEU A 80 27.07 -8.92 -9.03
C LEU A 80 26.42 -9.47 -10.31
N TYR A 81 25.55 -8.68 -10.96
CA TYR A 81 24.87 -9.03 -12.19
C TYR A 81 24.91 -7.86 -13.20
N GLU A 82 25.73 -7.96 -14.26
CA GLU A 82 25.75 -7.00 -15.40
C GLU A 82 24.40 -6.91 -16.12
N SER A 83 23.63 -7.99 -16.06
CA SER A 83 22.21 -8.03 -16.36
C SER A 83 21.55 -8.76 -15.20
N HIS A 84 20.87 -8.03 -14.31
CA HIS A 84 19.83 -8.65 -13.49
C HIS A 84 18.98 -9.51 -14.44
N PRO A 85 18.69 -10.78 -14.12
CA PRO A 85 17.85 -11.57 -14.98
C PRO A 85 16.52 -10.85 -15.11
N LEU A 86 16.30 -10.21 -16.26
CA LEU A 86 15.03 -9.60 -16.65
C LEU A 86 13.93 -10.67 -16.79
N SER A 87 14.24 -11.94 -16.52
CA SER A 87 13.29 -13.00 -16.28
C SER A 87 12.51 -12.67 -15.00
N SER A 88 11.23 -12.40 -15.18
CA SER A 88 10.22 -12.08 -14.16
C SER A 88 10.21 -12.97 -12.91
N PHE A 89 10.89 -14.12 -12.91
CA PHE A 89 11.05 -15.03 -11.78
C PHE A 89 12.36 -15.82 -11.93
N SER A 90 13.50 -15.29 -11.47
CA SER A 90 14.70 -16.10 -11.27
C SER A 90 15.02 -16.15 -9.78
N TRP A 91 14.83 -17.33 -9.17
CA TRP A 91 15.40 -17.64 -7.87
C TRP A 91 16.90 -17.87 -8.09
N THR A 92 17.70 -16.82 -8.02
CA THR A 92 19.16 -16.96 -8.01
C THR A 92 19.59 -17.12 -6.55
N THR A 93 20.06 -18.31 -6.19
CA THR A 93 20.77 -18.50 -4.93
C THR A 93 22.04 -17.66 -4.97
N THR A 94 22.10 -16.60 -4.17
CA THR A 94 23.36 -15.91 -3.90
C THR A 94 24.21 -16.86 -3.06
N ASP A 95 25.38 -17.23 -3.57
CA ASP A 95 26.29 -18.07 -2.80
C ASP A 95 26.85 -17.27 -1.63
N ASN A 96 27.15 -17.94 -0.51
CA ASN A 96 27.77 -17.32 0.68
C ASN A 96 29.04 -16.51 0.36
N VAL A 97 29.68 -16.78 -0.79
CA VAL A 97 30.86 -16.07 -1.28
C VAL A 97 30.55 -14.60 -1.59
N ASP A 98 29.39 -14.30 -2.19
CA ASP A 98 29.02 -12.94 -2.61
C ASP A 98 28.70 -12.02 -1.43
N MET A 99 28.21 -12.60 -0.33
CA MET A 99 27.89 -11.87 0.90
C MET A 99 28.98 -11.99 1.98
N GLY A 100 30.05 -12.75 1.73
CA GLY A 100 31.08 -13.07 2.71
C GLY A 100 31.81 -11.83 3.23
N ASP A 101 32.23 -10.95 2.31
CA ASP A 101 32.89 -9.68 2.63
C ASP A 101 32.01 -8.79 3.49
N TRP A 102 30.78 -8.52 3.03
CA TRP A 102 29.83 -7.68 3.76
C TRP A 102 29.47 -8.27 5.11
N SER A 103 29.22 -9.58 5.19
CA SER A 103 28.90 -10.27 6.44
C SER A 103 30.05 -10.15 7.44
N LYS A 104 31.30 -10.27 6.99
CA LYS A 104 32.48 -10.08 7.82
C LYS A 104 32.57 -8.65 8.35
N THR A 105 32.48 -7.64 7.48
CA THR A 105 32.48 -6.22 7.90
C THR A 105 31.33 -5.91 8.86
N CYS A 106 30.13 -6.42 8.59
CA CYS A 106 28.97 -6.23 9.46
C CYS A 106 29.18 -6.89 10.82
N LYS A 107 29.71 -8.12 10.87
CA LYS A 107 30.05 -8.81 12.13
C LYS A 107 31.12 -8.07 12.92
N GLU A 108 32.16 -7.56 12.27
CA GLU A 108 33.22 -6.77 12.91
C GLU A 108 32.63 -5.47 13.51
N ALA A 109 31.80 -4.75 12.75
CA ALA A 109 31.13 -3.54 13.22
C ALA A 109 30.18 -3.82 14.41
N LEU A 110 29.39 -4.90 14.34
CA LEU A 110 28.51 -5.31 15.43
C LEU A 110 29.28 -5.72 16.69
N SER A 111 30.38 -6.48 16.53
CA SER A 111 31.22 -6.90 17.65
C SER A 111 31.88 -5.70 18.34
N ASN A 112 32.39 -4.74 17.56
CA ASN A 112 32.94 -3.49 18.09
C ASN A 112 31.86 -2.68 18.83
N PHE A 113 30.65 -2.64 18.30
CA PHE A 113 29.52 -1.95 18.92
C PHE A 113 29.05 -2.62 20.21
N GLU A 114 29.07 -3.95 20.28
CA GLU A 114 28.81 -4.73 21.50
C GLU A 114 29.88 -4.45 22.57
N LEU A 115 31.17 -4.46 22.19
CA LEU A 115 32.27 -4.12 23.10
C LEU A 115 32.14 -2.70 23.68
N LEU A 116 31.67 -1.73 22.88
CA LEU A 116 31.40 -0.37 23.35
C LEU A 116 30.27 -0.29 24.38
N LYS A 117 29.33 -1.25 24.34
CA LYS A 117 28.17 -1.31 25.26
C LYS A 117 28.40 -2.26 26.43
N ALA A 118 29.35 -3.17 26.35
CA ALA A 118 29.68 -4.11 27.40
C ALA A 118 30.12 -3.36 28.67
N GLY A 119 29.47 -3.66 29.80
CA GLY A 119 29.77 -3.05 31.09
C GLY A 119 29.19 -1.65 31.32
N LYS A 120 28.47 -1.06 30.35
CA LYS A 120 27.74 0.20 30.55
C LYS A 120 26.51 0.02 31.42
N SER A 121 26.20 1.02 32.24
CA SER A 121 24.95 1.03 33.00
C SER A 121 23.73 1.23 32.08
N LYS A 122 22.51 0.94 32.57
CA LYS A 122 21.29 1.20 31.80
C LYS A 122 21.17 2.68 31.41
N ASP A 123 21.54 3.58 32.32
CA ASP A 123 21.52 5.03 32.12
C ASP A 123 22.46 5.43 30.98
N ASP A 124 23.67 4.86 30.93
CA ASP A 124 24.65 5.13 29.87
C ASP A 124 24.15 4.62 28.50
N ILE A 125 23.46 3.48 28.45
CA ILE A 125 22.90 2.94 27.20
C ILE A 125 21.77 3.86 26.68
N VAL A 126 20.93 4.36 27.59
CA VAL A 126 19.86 5.31 27.24
C VAL A 126 20.42 6.66 26.82
N TYR A 127 21.48 7.13 27.50
CA TYR A 127 22.23 8.32 27.10
C TYR A 127 22.75 8.19 25.67
N ASP A 128 23.53 7.15 25.39
CA ASP A 128 24.11 6.89 24.07
C ASP A 128 23.04 6.91 22.98
N LYS A 129 21.92 6.23 23.22
CA LYS A 129 20.79 6.17 22.29
C LYS A 129 20.14 7.53 22.07
N ALA A 130 19.97 8.33 23.12
CA ALA A 130 19.44 9.69 23.00
C ALA A 130 20.38 10.61 22.22
N VAL A 131 21.69 10.51 22.47
CA VAL A 131 22.72 11.26 21.73
C VAL A 131 22.76 10.87 20.26
N GLN A 132 22.63 9.58 19.93
CA GLN A 132 22.50 9.10 18.54
C GLN A 132 21.31 9.72 17.82
N ILE A 133 20.16 9.83 18.49
CA ILE A 133 18.94 10.44 17.90
C ILE A 133 19.10 11.96 17.77
N LEU A 134 19.70 12.63 18.76
CA LEU A 134 19.88 14.08 18.75
C LEU A 134 20.89 14.55 17.69
N HIS A 135 22.00 13.84 17.52
CA HIS A 135 23.08 14.26 16.62
C HIS A 135 23.15 13.48 15.31
N GLY A 136 22.23 12.52 15.11
CA GLY A 136 22.16 11.69 13.92
C GLY A 136 21.46 12.39 12.76
N ALA A 137 20.77 11.60 11.93
CA ALA A 137 19.92 12.16 10.88
C ALA A 137 18.80 12.97 11.52
N LYS A 138 18.67 14.26 11.16
CA LYS A 138 17.55 15.11 11.59
C LYS A 138 16.25 14.55 11.02
N ASP A 139 15.56 13.76 11.84
CA ASP A 139 14.33 13.08 11.49
C ASP A 139 13.20 13.42 12.48
N GLU A 140 12.06 12.76 12.35
CA GLU A 140 10.88 13.03 13.18
C GLU A 140 11.14 12.75 14.65
N LEU A 141 11.94 11.71 14.94
CA LEU A 141 12.25 11.32 16.30
C LEU A 141 13.21 12.33 16.94
N HIS A 142 14.13 12.91 16.17
CA HIS A 142 14.93 14.05 16.60
C HIS A 142 14.04 15.22 17.08
N ASP A 143 13.08 15.66 16.25
CA ASP A 143 12.19 16.77 16.58
C ASP A 143 11.32 16.48 17.81
N VAL A 144 10.82 15.23 17.93
CA VAL A 144 10.04 14.76 19.08
C VAL A 144 10.89 14.75 20.34
N LEU A 145 12.12 14.23 20.28
CA LEU A 145 13.03 14.14 21.42
C LEU A 145 13.47 15.53 21.90
N VAL A 146 13.85 16.43 20.99
CA VAL A 146 14.19 17.82 21.33
C VAL A 146 13.00 18.51 21.99
N SER A 147 11.81 18.38 21.41
CA SER A 147 10.59 18.96 21.99
C SER A 147 10.30 18.40 23.40
N ALA A 148 10.49 17.10 23.58
CA ALA A 148 10.26 16.41 24.84
C ALA A 148 11.25 16.86 25.91
N LEU A 149 12.55 16.93 25.60
CA LEU A 149 13.60 17.36 26.54
C LEU A 149 13.45 18.83 26.98
N MET A 150 12.87 19.68 26.12
CA MET A 150 12.55 21.07 26.47
C MET A 150 11.29 21.19 27.35
N SER A 151 10.52 20.11 27.51
CA SER A 151 9.38 20.04 28.42
C SER A 151 9.79 19.34 29.72
N SER A 152 9.38 19.87 30.87
CA SER A 152 9.79 19.34 32.18
C SER A 152 9.42 17.86 32.43
N ASP A 153 8.42 17.35 31.71
CA ASP A 153 7.82 16.01 31.95
C ASP A 153 7.95 15.06 30.73
N LEU A 154 8.77 15.41 29.72
CA LEU A 154 8.90 14.67 28.44
C LEU A 154 7.55 14.49 27.72
N LYS A 155 6.72 15.53 27.73
CA LYS A 155 5.38 15.52 27.13
C LYS A 155 5.43 15.20 25.64
N GLY A 156 4.65 14.21 25.21
CA GLY A 156 4.55 13.77 23.81
C GLY A 156 5.56 12.69 23.40
N LEU A 157 6.51 12.32 24.28
CA LEU A 157 7.36 11.15 24.09
C LEU A 157 6.63 9.91 24.62
N HIS A 158 6.32 8.98 23.72
CA HIS A 158 5.64 7.72 24.03
C HIS A 158 6.37 6.57 23.37
N ALA A 159 6.33 5.39 23.99
CA ALA A 159 6.91 4.19 23.41
C ALA A 159 6.18 3.79 22.12
N GLU A 160 6.94 3.52 21.07
CA GLU A 160 6.40 2.97 19.83
C GLU A 160 6.14 1.47 19.94
N CYS A 161 5.27 0.98 19.05
CA CYS A 161 4.84 -0.41 18.98
C CYS A 161 6.00 -1.32 18.55
N LEU A 162 6.17 -2.46 19.24
CA LEU A 162 7.10 -3.50 18.81
C LEU A 162 6.48 -4.31 17.66
N THR A 163 7.30 -4.60 16.66
CA THR A 163 6.89 -5.27 15.42
C THR A 163 7.93 -6.28 14.96
N ASP A 164 7.47 -7.29 14.23
CA ASP A 164 8.28 -8.33 13.57
C ASP A 164 8.41 -8.09 12.06
N ILE A 165 7.63 -7.14 11.51
CA ILE A 165 7.70 -6.69 10.12
C ILE A 165 8.03 -5.20 10.11
N TRP A 166 8.83 -4.76 9.14
CA TRP A 166 9.17 -3.34 9.00
C TRP A 166 9.32 -2.92 7.54
N ILE A 167 8.76 -1.75 7.21
CA ILE A 167 9.01 -1.07 5.93
C ILE A 167 10.10 -0.02 6.17
N GLY A 168 11.22 -0.18 5.46
CA GLY A 168 12.34 0.75 5.49
C GLY A 168 12.05 2.05 4.75
N ARG A 169 12.98 3.00 4.83
CA ARG A 169 12.89 4.26 4.09
C ARG A 169 13.19 4.10 2.60
N ASP A 170 14.12 3.22 2.27
CA ASP A 170 14.45 2.88 0.88
C ASP A 170 13.53 1.75 0.37
N ARG A 171 13.76 1.22 -0.84
CA ARG A 171 13.00 0.08 -1.41
C ARG A 171 13.30 -1.28 -0.75
N PHE A 172 13.25 -1.35 0.58
CA PHE A 172 13.31 -2.61 1.31
C PHE A 172 12.33 -2.72 2.47
N ALA A 173 11.87 -3.94 2.71
CA ALA A 173 11.16 -4.33 3.91
C ALA A 173 11.78 -5.61 4.48
N PHE A 174 11.48 -5.95 5.73
CA PHE A 174 11.86 -7.24 6.29
C PHE A 174 10.75 -7.86 7.12
N VAL A 175 10.78 -9.20 7.22
CA VAL A 175 9.92 -10.04 8.04
C VAL A 175 10.82 -10.93 8.89
N ASP A 176 10.71 -10.82 10.21
CA ASP A 176 11.39 -11.69 11.17
C ASP A 176 10.43 -12.77 11.68
N LEU A 177 10.71 -14.03 11.32
CA LEU A 177 9.87 -15.17 11.64
C LEU A 177 10.02 -15.68 13.08
N SER A 178 11.04 -15.20 13.80
CA SER A 178 11.34 -15.57 15.19
C SER A 178 11.02 -14.47 16.20
N ALA A 179 10.71 -13.26 15.73
CA ALA A 179 10.23 -12.17 16.57
C ALA A 179 8.75 -12.35 16.94
N GLY A 180 8.32 -11.72 18.03
CA GLY A 180 6.93 -11.80 18.50
C GLY A 180 6.67 -12.93 19.49
N PRO A 181 5.39 -13.25 19.78
CA PRO A 181 4.21 -12.85 19.02
C PRO A 181 3.80 -11.39 19.24
N PHE A 182 3.25 -10.77 18.19
CA PHE A 182 2.75 -9.41 18.20
C PHE A 182 1.35 -9.32 17.59
N SER A 183 0.61 -8.28 17.97
CA SER A 183 -0.75 -8.05 17.49
C SER A 183 -1.04 -6.55 17.40
N TRP A 184 -1.69 -6.09 16.34
CA TRP A 184 -2.09 -4.69 16.20
C TRP A 184 -3.27 -4.51 15.24
N GLY A 185 -4.01 -3.42 15.43
CA GLY A 185 -5.19 -3.08 14.65
C GLY A 185 -6.30 -2.46 15.51
N PRO A 186 -7.53 -2.39 15.01
CA PRO A 186 -8.69 -1.94 15.78
C PRO A 186 -8.91 -2.72 17.08
N ALA A 187 -9.25 -2.00 18.16
CA ALA A 187 -9.45 -2.57 19.48
C ALA A 187 -10.59 -3.60 19.58
N VAL A 188 -11.63 -3.46 18.75
CA VAL A 188 -12.86 -4.26 18.82
C VAL A 188 -12.79 -5.59 18.06
N GLY A 189 -11.60 -5.98 17.58
CA GLY A 189 -11.46 -7.12 16.68
C GLY A 189 -12.10 -6.85 15.31
N GLY A 190 -11.75 -7.66 14.32
CA GLY A 190 -12.23 -7.50 12.95
C GLY A 190 -11.37 -8.29 11.98
N ASP A 191 -11.88 -8.49 10.77
CA ASP A 191 -11.13 -9.13 9.70
C ASP A 191 -9.88 -8.29 9.38
N GLY A 192 -8.76 -8.98 9.11
CA GLY A 192 -7.49 -8.33 8.76
C GLY A 192 -6.73 -7.68 9.93
N VAL A 193 -7.18 -7.82 11.17
CA VAL A 193 -6.35 -7.47 12.36
C VAL A 193 -5.09 -8.34 12.37
N ARG A 194 -3.95 -7.72 12.65
CA ARG A 194 -2.71 -8.48 12.85
C ARG A 194 -2.78 -9.22 14.18
N THR A 195 -2.65 -10.54 14.14
CA THR A 195 -2.59 -11.43 15.31
C THR A 195 -1.36 -12.31 15.22
N GLU A 196 -1.04 -13.07 16.26
CA GLU A 196 0.11 -13.99 16.24
C GLU A 196 0.09 -15.03 15.11
N LEU A 197 -1.08 -15.29 14.50
CA LEU A 197 -1.27 -16.25 13.42
C LEU A 197 -1.13 -15.63 12.02
N SER A 198 -0.98 -14.30 11.89
CA SER A 198 -0.89 -13.68 10.56
C SER A 198 0.45 -13.95 9.86
N LEU A 199 1.51 -14.24 10.60
CA LEU A 199 2.81 -14.66 10.06
C LEU A 199 3.05 -16.15 10.28
N PRO A 200 3.75 -16.83 9.35
CA PRO A 200 4.14 -18.21 9.54
C PRO A 200 5.16 -18.32 10.67
N ASN A 201 4.90 -19.20 11.63
CA ASN A 201 5.79 -19.42 12.77
C ASN A 201 6.51 -20.76 12.62
N ILE A 202 7.82 -20.73 12.41
CA ILE A 202 8.63 -21.93 12.17
C ILE A 202 8.53 -22.92 13.34
N ALA A 203 8.53 -22.45 14.58
CA ALA A 203 8.40 -23.31 15.75
C ALA A 203 7.00 -23.95 15.87
N LYS A 204 5.93 -23.26 15.48
CA LYS A 204 4.57 -23.83 15.49
C LYS A 204 4.32 -24.75 14.29
N THR A 205 4.80 -24.40 13.09
CA THR A 205 4.50 -25.15 11.86
C THR A 205 5.47 -26.31 11.64
N VAL A 206 6.77 -26.12 11.88
CA VAL A 206 7.81 -27.15 11.75
C VAL A 206 8.10 -27.82 13.08
N GLY A 207 8.05 -27.09 14.20
CA GLY A 207 8.20 -27.67 15.54
C GLY A 207 6.96 -28.41 16.07
N ALA A 208 5.79 -28.33 15.42
CA ALA A 208 4.73 -29.34 15.61
C ALA A 208 5.09 -30.71 14.99
N VAL A 209 6.12 -30.73 14.13
CA VAL A 209 6.86 -31.91 13.68
C VAL A 209 8.19 -32.03 14.46
N ALA A 210 8.31 -31.38 15.63
CA ALA A 210 9.35 -31.74 16.58
C ALA A 210 9.25 -33.24 16.81
N GLU A 211 10.41 -33.89 16.83
CA GLU A 211 10.57 -35.32 17.02
C GLU A 211 9.75 -35.74 18.24
N VAL A 212 8.54 -36.22 17.96
CA VAL A 212 7.67 -36.83 18.96
C VAL A 212 8.52 -37.90 19.63
N THR A 213 8.61 -37.84 20.97
CA THR A 213 9.29 -38.88 21.75
C THR A 213 8.60 -40.22 21.46
N GLU A 214 9.29 -41.35 21.67
CA GLU A 214 8.67 -42.66 21.46
C GLU A 214 7.35 -42.81 22.23
N GLU A 215 7.31 -42.31 23.46
CA GLU A 215 6.12 -42.32 24.33
C GLU A 215 4.96 -41.51 23.76
N GLU A 216 5.19 -40.27 23.30
CA GLU A 216 4.13 -39.45 22.68
C GLU A 216 3.69 -39.99 21.31
N ALA A 217 4.58 -40.68 20.60
CA ALA A 217 4.30 -41.25 19.29
C ALA A 217 3.39 -42.48 19.43
N GLU A 218 3.64 -43.28 20.47
CA GLU A 218 2.81 -44.43 20.85
C GLU A 218 1.41 -43.97 21.32
N GLU A 219 1.33 -42.94 22.16
CA GLU A 219 0.04 -42.37 22.60
C GLU A 219 -0.80 -41.89 21.41
N ARG A 220 -0.18 -41.17 20.45
CA ARG A 220 -0.87 -40.71 19.23
C ARG A 220 -1.30 -41.85 18.31
N LEU A 221 -0.50 -42.92 18.21
CA LEU A 221 -0.87 -44.11 17.46
C LEU A 221 -2.11 -44.77 18.11
N GLN A 222 -2.09 -44.95 19.43
CA GLN A 222 -3.21 -45.51 20.19
C GLN A 222 -4.48 -44.66 20.09
N ASP A 223 -4.36 -43.34 20.13
CA ASP A 223 -5.49 -42.43 19.94
C ASP A 223 -6.09 -42.53 18.53
N THR A 224 -5.23 -42.61 17.50
CA THR A 224 -5.68 -42.74 16.10
C THR A 224 -6.38 -44.08 15.88
N ILE A 225 -5.83 -45.16 16.45
CA ILE A 225 -6.46 -46.49 16.50
C ILE A 225 -7.82 -46.36 17.19
N ARG A 226 -7.87 -45.81 18.41
CA ARG A 226 -9.10 -45.68 19.19
C ARG A 226 -10.17 -44.85 18.48
N GLU A 227 -9.81 -43.74 17.86
CA GLU A 227 -10.74 -42.90 17.09
C GLU A 227 -11.32 -43.66 15.90
N ARG A 228 -10.47 -44.30 15.09
CA ARG A 228 -10.91 -45.09 13.94
C ARG A 228 -11.79 -46.27 14.35
N PHE A 229 -11.37 -47.03 15.35
CA PHE A 229 -12.10 -48.22 15.80
C PHE A 229 -13.30 -47.91 16.72
N SER A 230 -13.43 -46.69 17.27
CA SER A 230 -14.64 -46.27 17.98
C SER A 230 -15.87 -46.12 17.07
N SER A 231 -15.64 -45.96 15.77
CA SER A 231 -16.70 -45.88 14.74
C SER A 231 -17.09 -47.24 14.14
N VAL A 232 -16.38 -48.30 14.51
CA VAL A 232 -16.59 -49.67 14.03
C VAL A 232 -17.60 -50.36 14.95
N GLY A 233 -18.84 -50.55 14.48
CA GLY A 233 -19.88 -51.30 15.19
C GLY A 233 -19.66 -52.83 15.18
N GLU A 234 -20.56 -53.60 15.80
CA GLU A 234 -20.45 -55.06 15.93
C GLU A 234 -20.61 -55.85 14.61
N ASP A 235 -20.96 -55.19 13.50
CA ASP A 235 -21.32 -55.82 12.21
C ASP A 235 -20.19 -55.86 11.15
N TYR A 236 -18.94 -55.52 11.49
CA TYR A 236 -17.84 -55.50 10.51
C TYR A 236 -17.15 -56.87 10.37
N HIS A 237 -16.85 -57.27 9.13
CA HIS A 237 -16.07 -58.48 8.86
C HIS A 237 -14.59 -58.27 9.18
N ALA A 238 -13.89 -59.34 9.57
CA ALA A 238 -12.48 -59.32 9.95
C ALA A 238 -11.56 -58.63 8.91
N VAL A 239 -11.83 -58.81 7.61
CA VAL A 239 -11.05 -58.17 6.53
C VAL A 239 -11.19 -56.63 6.54
N ASP A 240 -12.35 -56.10 6.93
CA ASP A 240 -12.57 -54.66 7.02
C ASP A 240 -11.83 -54.04 8.22
N ILE A 241 -11.65 -54.81 9.30
CA ILE A 241 -10.85 -54.41 10.46
C ILE A 241 -9.37 -54.33 10.08
N LEU A 242 -8.86 -55.35 9.37
CA LEU A 242 -7.47 -55.38 8.88
C LEU A 242 -7.18 -54.22 7.93
N LEU A 243 -8.13 -53.88 7.04
CA LEU A 243 -8.00 -52.71 6.15
C LEU A 243 -7.93 -51.39 6.90
N ALA A 244 -8.76 -51.20 7.93
CA ALA A 244 -8.72 -50.01 8.77
C ALA A 244 -7.39 -49.89 9.53
N GLU A 245 -6.83 -51.01 9.97
CA GLU A 245 -5.53 -51.06 10.63
C GLU A 245 -4.39 -50.68 9.68
N ILE A 246 -4.40 -51.19 8.43
CA ILE A 246 -3.47 -50.80 7.37
C ILE A 246 -3.53 -49.30 7.11
N ASP A 247 -4.73 -48.72 6.99
CA ASP A 247 -4.91 -47.29 6.75
C ASP A 247 -4.34 -46.44 7.89
N VAL A 248 -4.48 -46.90 9.14
CA VAL A 248 -3.89 -46.22 10.32
C VAL A 248 -2.37 -46.29 10.28
N TYR A 249 -1.79 -47.46 9.99
CA TYR A 249 -0.34 -47.64 9.93
C TYR A 249 0.30 -46.87 8.78
N GLU A 250 -0.31 -46.84 7.58
CA GLU A 250 0.17 -46.04 6.45
C GLU A 250 0.14 -44.54 6.77
N LEU A 251 -0.98 -44.03 7.32
CA LEU A 251 -1.12 -42.62 7.66
C LEU A 251 -0.11 -42.20 8.74
N PHE A 252 0.08 -43.04 9.75
CA PHE A 252 1.04 -42.80 10.81
C PHE A 252 2.48 -42.83 10.28
N ALA A 253 2.85 -43.87 9.53
CA ALA A 253 4.19 -44.03 8.96
C ALA A 253 4.55 -42.89 7.99
N PHE A 254 3.60 -42.44 7.16
CA PHE A 254 3.78 -41.29 6.27
C PHE A 254 4.07 -40.00 7.07
N LYS A 255 3.37 -39.79 8.18
CA LYS A 255 3.49 -38.57 8.98
C LYS A 255 4.71 -38.57 9.91
N HIS A 256 5.09 -39.75 10.43
CA HIS A 256 6.02 -39.85 11.55
C HIS A 256 7.30 -40.65 11.24
N CYS A 257 7.33 -41.53 10.23
CA CYS A 257 8.48 -42.39 9.95
C CYS A 257 9.25 -41.98 8.68
N MET A 258 8.56 -41.65 7.59
CA MET A 258 9.21 -41.35 6.31
C MET A 258 10.02 -40.04 6.35
N GLY A 259 11.31 -40.12 5.96
CA GLY A 259 12.20 -38.96 5.84
C GLY A 259 12.84 -38.47 7.15
N ARG A 260 12.73 -39.22 8.26
CA ARG A 260 13.45 -38.94 9.51
C ARG A 260 14.95 -39.21 9.40
N ARG A 261 15.75 -38.41 10.12
CA ARG A 261 17.20 -38.66 10.31
C ARG A 261 17.50 -39.62 11.46
N VAL A 262 16.59 -39.75 12.42
CA VAL A 262 16.68 -40.66 13.58
C VAL A 262 15.49 -41.60 13.52
N GLU A 263 15.77 -42.90 13.42
CA GLU A 263 14.74 -43.96 13.40
C GLU A 263 14.10 -44.10 14.79
N LEU A 264 12.76 -44.09 14.85
CA LEU A 264 12.02 -44.51 16.04
C LEU A 264 11.96 -46.04 16.09
N ALA A 265 12.08 -46.65 17.27
CA ALA A 265 11.85 -48.09 17.43
C ALA A 265 10.43 -48.50 16.97
N LEU A 266 9.44 -47.63 17.25
CA LEU A 266 8.06 -47.82 16.82
C LEU A 266 7.91 -47.94 15.30
N CYS A 267 8.76 -47.29 14.50
CA CYS A 267 8.70 -47.42 13.04
C CYS A 267 9.15 -48.81 12.56
N LYS A 268 10.07 -49.47 13.28
CA LYS A 268 10.46 -50.86 13.03
C LYS A 268 9.37 -51.83 13.49
N GLU A 269 8.76 -51.54 14.64
CA GLU A 269 7.64 -52.34 15.14
C GLU A 269 6.43 -52.29 14.19
N LEU A 270 6.13 -51.12 13.60
CA LEU A 270 5.08 -51.00 12.58
C LEU A 270 5.40 -51.85 11.34
N GLU A 271 6.67 -51.98 10.97
CA GLU A 271 7.08 -52.86 9.87
C GLU A 271 6.82 -54.34 10.19
N GLU A 272 7.13 -54.76 11.41
CA GLU A 272 6.82 -56.10 11.92
C GLU A 272 5.30 -56.35 11.95
N ARG A 273 4.51 -55.42 12.51
CA ARG A 273 3.04 -55.53 12.57
C ARG A 273 2.41 -55.61 11.19
N MET A 274 2.97 -54.89 10.22
CA MET A 274 2.48 -54.95 8.85
C MET A 274 2.89 -56.23 8.12
N HIS A 275 4.01 -56.84 8.50
CA HIS A 275 4.35 -58.20 8.07
C HIS A 275 3.38 -59.25 8.65
N ASP A 276 2.98 -59.09 9.92
CA ASP A 276 1.99 -59.96 10.55
C ASP A 276 0.61 -59.84 9.86
N LEU A 277 0.16 -58.61 9.57
CA LEU A 277 -1.05 -58.36 8.80
C LEU A 277 -1.00 -58.96 7.39
N LYS A 278 0.18 -58.96 6.75
CA LYS A 278 0.38 -59.65 5.46
C LYS A 278 0.10 -61.14 5.60
N ASN A 279 0.68 -61.78 6.61
CA ASN A 279 0.49 -63.21 6.87
C ASN A 279 -0.98 -63.54 7.16
N GLU A 280 -1.68 -62.69 7.91
CA GLU A 280 -3.12 -62.86 8.17
C GLU A 280 -3.97 -62.71 6.90
N LEU A 281 -3.68 -61.72 6.06
CA LEU A 281 -4.39 -61.50 4.79
C LEU A 281 -4.15 -62.64 3.77
N GLU A 282 -2.96 -63.23 3.75
CA GLU A 282 -2.67 -64.44 2.94
C GLU A 282 -3.52 -65.64 3.39
N GLY A 283 -3.83 -65.74 4.69
CA GLY A 283 -4.74 -66.75 5.24
C GLY A 283 -6.16 -66.66 4.66
N TYR A 284 -6.67 -65.46 4.39
CA TYR A 284 -7.99 -65.25 3.78
C TYR A 284 -8.03 -65.55 2.28
N ASN A 285 -6.88 -65.53 1.60
CA ASN A 285 -6.75 -65.91 0.19
C ASN A 285 -6.85 -67.44 0.01
N ASN A 286 -6.36 -68.21 0.98
CA ASN A 286 -6.32 -69.67 0.92
C ASN A 286 -7.53 -70.37 1.58
N GLY A 287 -8.45 -69.62 2.22
CA GLY A 287 -9.62 -70.15 2.92
C GLY A 287 -10.96 -70.09 2.16
N ASP A 288 -12.00 -70.69 2.74
CA ASP A 288 -13.41 -70.68 2.28
C ASP A 288 -14.12 -69.34 2.58
N SER A 289 -13.50 -68.21 2.25
CA SER A 289 -14.10 -66.87 2.43
C SER A 289 -14.91 -66.41 1.21
N ASP A 290 -15.90 -65.53 1.42
CA ASP A 290 -16.75 -64.95 0.37
C ASP A 290 -15.92 -64.24 -0.71
N GLU A 291 -16.30 -64.36 -1.99
CA GLU A 291 -15.62 -63.77 -3.15
C GLU A 291 -15.31 -62.26 -3.00
N ILE A 292 -16.22 -61.51 -2.36
CA ILE A 292 -16.05 -60.07 -2.10
C ILE A 292 -14.91 -59.81 -1.11
N ASN A 293 -14.82 -60.63 -0.06
CA ASN A 293 -13.79 -60.52 0.98
C ASN A 293 -12.43 -60.99 0.45
N LYS A 294 -12.41 -62.01 -0.43
CA LYS A 294 -11.20 -62.41 -1.17
C LYS A 294 -10.65 -61.27 -2.01
N LYS A 295 -11.53 -60.54 -2.72
CA LYS A 295 -11.11 -59.40 -3.53
C LYS A 295 -10.56 -58.25 -2.68
N LYS A 296 -11.19 -57.93 -1.55
CA LYS A 296 -10.69 -56.93 -0.58
C LYS A 296 -9.34 -57.33 0.00
N ALA A 297 -9.19 -58.59 0.42
CA ALA A 297 -7.94 -59.11 0.96
C ALA A 297 -6.80 -59.10 -0.08
N LEU A 298 -7.09 -59.43 -1.35
CA LEU A 298 -6.11 -59.35 -2.44
C LEU A 298 -5.68 -57.93 -2.77
N ASP A 299 -6.57 -56.94 -2.66
CA ASP A 299 -6.21 -55.53 -2.85
C ASP A 299 -5.39 -55.00 -1.66
N ALA A 300 -5.76 -55.39 -0.44
CA ALA A 300 -4.98 -55.12 0.77
C ALA A 300 -3.57 -55.71 0.66
N LEU A 301 -3.43 -56.98 0.27
CA LEU A 301 -2.13 -57.64 0.07
C LEU A 301 -1.24 -56.88 -0.91
N LYS A 302 -1.79 -56.43 -2.05
CA LYS A 302 -1.04 -55.63 -3.01
C LYS A 302 -0.59 -54.28 -2.46
N ARG A 303 -1.34 -53.68 -1.53
CA ARG A 303 -0.94 -52.45 -0.83
C ARG A 303 0.22 -52.74 0.13
N VAL A 304 0.10 -53.78 0.95
CA VAL A 304 1.12 -54.20 1.91
C VAL A 304 2.42 -54.63 1.22
N GLU A 305 2.35 -55.34 0.09
CA GLU A 305 3.53 -55.73 -0.70
C GLU A 305 4.25 -54.54 -1.35
N LYS A 306 3.53 -53.45 -1.63
CA LYS A 306 4.11 -52.20 -2.13
C LYS A 306 4.63 -51.31 -1.01
N TRP A 307 4.27 -51.59 0.23
CA TRP A 307 4.68 -50.82 1.37
C TRP A 307 6.13 -51.14 1.71
N ASN A 308 6.99 -50.12 1.58
CA ASN A 308 8.40 -50.22 1.90
C ASN A 308 8.82 -48.91 2.54
N LEU A 309 9.12 -48.95 3.84
CA LEU A 309 9.47 -47.80 4.65
C LEU A 309 10.91 -47.30 4.36
N PHE A 310 11.76 -48.16 3.79
CA PHE A 310 13.22 -47.96 3.66
C PHE A 310 13.72 -48.20 2.22
N LYS A 311 13.02 -47.68 1.21
CA LYS A 311 13.44 -47.84 -0.19
C LYS A 311 14.81 -47.16 -0.44
N ASP A 312 15.83 -47.95 -0.78
CA ASP A 312 17.18 -47.48 -1.18
C ASP A 312 17.24 -46.80 -2.56
N THR A 313 16.12 -46.72 -3.29
CA THR A 313 16.10 -46.07 -4.60
C THR A 313 15.91 -44.57 -4.45
N SER A 314 16.90 -43.80 -4.94
CA SER A 314 16.92 -42.34 -5.06
C SER A 314 15.89 -41.80 -6.06
N GLU A 315 14.63 -42.21 -5.97
CA GLU A 315 13.55 -41.38 -6.51
C GLU A 315 13.49 -40.15 -5.62
N GLU A 316 13.69 -38.97 -6.21
CA GLU A 316 13.53 -37.66 -5.56
C GLU A 316 12.11 -37.50 -5.01
N HIS A 317 11.81 -38.19 -3.91
CA HIS A 317 10.72 -37.84 -3.04
C HIS A 317 11.18 -36.54 -2.41
N HIS A 318 10.82 -35.43 -3.04
CA HIS A 318 10.76 -34.17 -2.34
C HIS A 318 9.94 -34.44 -1.07
N ASN A 319 10.60 -34.50 0.07
CA ASN A 319 9.98 -34.63 1.38
C ASN A 319 9.10 -33.39 1.63
N TYR A 320 7.92 -33.35 0.99
CA TYR A 320 6.87 -32.39 1.23
C TYR A 320 6.18 -32.84 2.52
N THR A 321 6.76 -32.51 3.67
CA THR A 321 6.00 -32.60 4.92
C THR A 321 4.85 -31.60 4.82
N VAL A 322 3.64 -31.98 5.23
CA VAL A 322 2.47 -31.06 5.27
C VAL A 322 2.81 -29.75 5.98
N ALA A 323 3.71 -29.81 6.97
CA ALA A 323 4.30 -28.66 7.65
C ALA A 323 5.07 -27.71 6.73
N ARG A 324 5.91 -28.23 5.83
CA ARG A 324 6.64 -27.42 4.85
C ARG A 324 5.67 -26.73 3.90
N ASP A 325 4.69 -27.44 3.38
CA ASP A 325 3.74 -26.89 2.41
C ASP A 325 2.82 -25.87 3.05
N SER A 326 2.34 -26.14 4.26
CA SER A 326 1.58 -25.19 5.06
C SER A 326 2.39 -23.92 5.34
N PHE A 327 3.66 -24.07 5.73
CA PHE A 327 4.56 -22.93 5.96
C PHE A 327 4.78 -22.12 4.68
N LEU A 328 5.10 -22.76 3.56
CA LEU A 328 5.33 -22.09 2.28
C LEU A 328 4.06 -21.42 1.74
N ALA A 329 2.90 -22.05 1.89
CA ALA A 329 1.62 -21.47 1.50
C ALA A 329 1.31 -20.21 2.34
N HIS A 330 1.53 -20.28 3.65
CA HIS A 330 1.32 -19.14 4.54
C HIS A 330 2.32 -18.00 4.25
N LEU A 331 3.60 -18.31 4.06
CA LEU A 331 4.61 -17.35 3.63
C LEU A 331 4.26 -16.71 2.28
N GLY A 332 3.82 -17.53 1.32
CA GLY A 332 3.34 -17.07 0.02
C GLY A 332 2.17 -16.10 0.15
N SER A 333 1.22 -16.37 1.04
CA SER A 333 0.12 -15.46 1.37
C SER A 333 0.61 -14.15 1.97
N THR A 334 1.58 -14.17 2.89
CA THR A 334 2.17 -12.95 3.48
C THR A 334 2.86 -12.10 2.41
N LEU A 335 3.62 -12.72 1.51
CA LEU A 335 4.30 -12.03 0.39
C LEU A 335 3.32 -11.52 -0.66
N TRP A 336 2.23 -12.24 -0.92
CA TRP A 336 1.15 -11.69 -1.74
C TRP A 336 0.54 -10.44 -1.11
N GLY A 337 0.34 -10.46 0.22
CA GLY A 337 -0.01 -9.29 1.00
C GLY A 337 0.97 -8.12 0.82
N SER A 338 2.29 -8.38 0.84
CA SER A 338 3.27 -7.30 0.63
C SER A 338 3.18 -6.68 -0.75
N MET A 339 2.96 -7.49 -1.79
CA MET A 339 2.74 -7.00 -3.14
C MET A 339 1.53 -6.06 -3.19
N ARG A 340 0.47 -6.43 -2.48
CA ARG A 340 -0.80 -5.72 -2.46
C ARG A 340 -0.84 -4.48 -1.57
N HIS A 341 -0.03 -4.41 -0.51
CA HIS A 341 -0.05 -3.30 0.46
C HIS A 341 1.14 -2.35 0.35
N VAL A 342 2.30 -2.86 -0.09
CA VAL A 342 3.57 -2.10 -0.09
C VAL A 342 4.01 -1.75 -1.50
N ILE A 343 4.05 -2.73 -2.40
CA ILE A 343 4.61 -2.56 -3.75
C ILE A 343 3.57 -1.92 -4.70
N ALA A 344 2.39 -2.51 -4.78
CA ALA A 344 1.31 -2.13 -5.67
C ALA A 344 -0.03 -1.93 -4.93
N PRO A 345 -0.10 -1.00 -3.95
CA PRO A 345 -1.35 -0.68 -3.26
C PRO A 345 -2.44 -0.15 -4.19
N SER A 346 -3.68 -0.36 -3.74
CA SER A 346 -4.86 0.26 -4.32
C SER A 346 -4.79 1.79 -4.27
N VAL A 347 -5.52 2.43 -5.17
CA VAL A 347 -5.57 3.88 -5.34
C VAL A 347 -7.00 4.34 -5.05
N SER A 348 -7.14 5.53 -4.48
CA SER A 348 -8.45 6.16 -4.27
C SER A 348 -9.16 6.49 -5.59
N HIS A 349 -10.48 6.65 -5.50
CA HIS A 349 -11.37 6.89 -6.62
C HIS A 349 -11.32 8.36 -7.09
N SER A 350 -10.22 8.78 -7.73
CA SER A 350 -10.19 10.00 -8.54
C SER A 350 -9.03 9.97 -9.54
N ALA A 351 -9.04 10.90 -10.49
CA ALA A 351 -7.94 11.08 -11.43
C ALA A 351 -6.84 11.92 -10.78
N TYR A 352 -5.63 11.39 -10.72
CA TYR A 352 -4.46 12.05 -10.15
C TYR A 352 -3.54 12.50 -11.28
N HIS A 353 -3.82 13.66 -11.86
CA HIS A 353 -2.98 14.21 -12.92
C HIS A 353 -1.63 14.67 -12.37
N TYR A 354 -0.60 14.55 -13.20
CA TYR A 354 0.70 15.12 -12.88
C TYR A 354 0.71 16.63 -13.11
N TYR A 355 1.10 17.37 -12.07
CA TYR A 355 1.37 18.81 -12.17
C TYR A 355 2.83 19.09 -11.84
N GLU A 356 3.46 20.01 -12.58
CA GLU A 356 4.86 20.40 -12.35
C GLU A 356 5.03 21.19 -11.05
N LYS A 357 3.99 21.93 -10.65
CA LYS A 357 3.99 22.79 -9.47
C LYS A 357 2.82 22.43 -8.56
N LEU A 358 3.09 22.20 -7.28
CA LEU A 358 2.06 22.05 -6.25
C LEU A 358 2.04 23.30 -5.37
N SER A 359 0.92 23.99 -5.30
CA SER A 359 0.74 25.19 -4.46
C SER A 359 -0.11 24.84 -3.24
N PHE A 360 0.53 24.60 -2.10
CA PHE A 360 -0.15 24.32 -0.83
C PHE A 360 -0.65 25.62 -0.20
N GLN A 361 -1.98 25.76 -0.10
CA GLN A 361 -2.65 26.90 0.54
C GLN A 361 -3.03 26.50 1.97
N LEU A 362 -2.26 26.94 2.96
CA LEU A 362 -2.47 26.58 4.37
C LEU A 362 -3.40 27.60 5.04
N TYR A 363 -4.64 27.21 5.36
CA TYR A 363 -5.62 28.03 6.07
C TYR A 363 -5.66 27.63 7.54
N PHE A 364 -5.07 28.43 8.42
CA PHE A 364 -5.13 28.22 9.87
C PHE A 364 -6.38 28.88 10.43
N VAL A 365 -7.31 28.07 10.95
CA VAL A 365 -8.59 28.52 11.50
C VAL A 365 -8.53 28.46 13.03
N THR A 366 -8.66 29.61 13.68
CA THR A 366 -8.65 29.75 15.15
C THR A 366 -9.98 30.27 15.68
N GLN A 367 -10.28 30.03 16.96
CA GLN A 367 -11.48 30.61 17.60
C GLN A 367 -11.42 32.14 17.67
N GLU A 368 -10.29 32.66 18.13
CA GLU A 368 -10.03 34.09 18.28
C GLU A 368 -8.99 34.57 17.27
N LYS A 369 -8.96 35.89 17.04
CA LYS A 369 -8.01 36.50 16.11
C LYS A 369 -6.58 36.41 16.65
N VAL A 370 -5.72 35.69 15.94
CA VAL A 370 -4.28 35.67 16.20
C VAL A 370 -3.57 36.58 15.20
N ARG A 371 -2.68 37.46 15.69
CA ARG A 371 -2.01 38.46 14.84
C ARG A 371 -0.81 37.90 14.06
N ASN A 372 -0.16 36.86 14.56
CA ASN A 372 1.04 36.30 13.94
C ASN A 372 1.07 34.77 14.04
N ILE A 373 1.49 34.11 12.97
CA ILE A 373 1.60 32.65 12.88
C ILE A 373 2.56 32.07 13.93
N ASN A 374 3.56 32.85 14.34
CA ASN A 374 4.53 32.45 15.38
C ASN A 374 3.88 32.24 16.76
N GLN A 375 2.66 32.75 16.96
CA GLN A 375 1.89 32.55 18.19
C GLN A 375 1.04 31.27 18.14
N LEU A 376 0.89 30.64 16.98
CA LEU A 376 0.15 29.39 16.85
C LEU A 376 0.99 28.22 17.40
N PRO A 377 0.36 27.23 18.05
CA PRO A 377 1.02 26.02 18.52
C PRO A 377 1.32 25.05 17.35
N VAL A 378 1.74 25.55 16.19
CA VAL A 378 1.91 24.79 14.95
C VAL A 378 3.38 24.81 14.54
N ASN A 379 3.97 23.63 14.33
CA ASN A 379 5.30 23.53 13.73
C ASN A 379 5.20 23.60 12.20
N VAL A 380 5.12 24.82 11.68
CA VAL A 380 5.02 25.09 10.24
C VAL A 380 6.21 24.53 9.46
N LYS A 381 7.40 24.47 10.08
CA LYS A 381 8.60 23.91 9.43
C LYS A 381 8.43 22.42 9.15
N SER A 382 8.03 21.63 10.15
CA SER A 382 7.79 20.19 9.97
C SER A 382 6.65 19.93 8.97
N ILE A 383 5.61 20.79 8.94
CA ILE A 383 4.54 20.68 7.93
C ILE A 383 5.08 20.93 6.53
N LYS A 384 5.85 22.00 6.31
CA LYS A 384 6.45 22.30 5.00
C LYS A 384 7.40 21.21 4.54
N GLU A 385 8.28 20.73 5.42
CA GLU A 385 9.20 19.62 5.11
C GLU A 385 8.43 18.33 4.80
N GLY A 386 7.38 18.06 5.56
CA GLY A 386 6.49 16.92 5.38
C GLY A 386 5.75 16.94 4.05
N LEU A 387 5.08 18.03 3.73
CA LEU A 387 4.40 18.21 2.45
C LEU A 387 5.38 18.22 1.28
N SER A 388 6.59 18.74 1.47
CA SER A 388 7.64 18.68 0.44
C SER A 388 8.14 17.25 0.20
N SER A 389 8.03 16.36 1.18
CA SER A 389 8.39 14.94 1.01
C SER A 389 7.44 14.17 0.09
N LEU A 390 6.23 14.70 -0.17
CA LEU A 390 5.26 14.15 -1.12
C LEU A 390 5.68 14.38 -2.59
N LEU A 391 6.54 15.38 -2.83
CA LEU A 391 6.91 15.80 -4.17
C LEU A 391 7.84 14.78 -4.80
N LEU A 392 7.61 14.50 -6.08
CA LEU A 392 8.60 13.85 -6.92
C LEU A 392 9.75 14.83 -7.21
N ARG A 393 10.96 14.30 -7.51
CA ARG A 393 12.16 15.12 -7.75
C ARG A 393 12.01 16.17 -8.87
N SER A 394 11.08 15.97 -9.80
CA SER A 394 10.77 16.89 -10.89
C SER A 394 9.77 18.00 -10.53
N GLN A 395 9.05 17.87 -9.41
CA GLN A 395 8.01 18.80 -8.99
C GLN A 395 8.57 19.91 -8.10
N LYS A 396 7.87 21.04 -8.07
CA LYS A 396 8.19 22.19 -7.21
C LYS A 396 7.02 22.51 -6.29
N SER A 397 7.28 22.79 -5.02
CA SER A 397 6.26 23.28 -4.09
C SER A 397 6.29 24.78 -3.94
N MET A 398 5.09 25.35 -3.79
CA MET A 398 4.86 26.70 -3.28
C MET A 398 3.99 26.59 -2.02
N PHE A 399 4.21 27.49 -1.06
CA PHE A 399 3.46 27.52 0.18
C PHE A 399 2.95 28.93 0.43
N SER A 400 1.64 29.04 0.61
CA SER A 400 0.97 30.25 1.10
C SER A 400 0.29 29.94 2.42
N GLN A 401 0.12 30.98 3.23
CA GLN A 401 -0.39 30.88 4.59
C GLN A 401 -1.46 31.93 4.78
N HIS A 402 -2.61 31.49 5.25
CA HIS A 402 -3.78 32.32 5.50
C HIS A 402 -4.24 32.07 6.93
N MET A 403 -4.57 33.14 7.65
CA MET A 403 -5.11 33.04 9.02
C MET A 403 -6.56 33.48 8.99
N LEU A 404 -7.44 32.61 9.47
CA LEU A 404 -8.88 32.84 9.55
C LEU A 404 -9.32 32.73 11.00
N SER A 405 -10.18 33.64 11.45
CA SER A 405 -10.76 33.60 12.79
C SER A 405 -12.26 33.33 12.73
N LEU A 406 -12.72 32.34 13.49
CA LEU A 406 -14.14 32.05 13.66
C LEU A 406 -14.91 33.25 14.27
N SER A 407 -14.24 34.10 15.05
CA SER A 407 -14.84 35.29 15.66
C SER A 407 -15.12 36.42 14.65
N GLU A 408 -14.34 36.51 13.57
CA GLU A 408 -14.42 37.62 12.60
C GLU A 408 -15.30 37.27 11.40
N GLU A 409 -15.41 35.98 11.07
CA GLU A 409 -16.17 35.49 9.93
C GLU A 409 -17.41 34.68 10.37
N PRO A 410 -18.60 35.31 10.47
CA PRO A 410 -19.82 34.62 10.91
C PRO A 410 -20.17 33.41 10.04
N ALA A 411 -19.82 33.46 8.76
CA ALA A 411 -20.13 32.42 7.79
C ALA A 411 -19.24 31.17 8.01
N LEU A 412 -17.95 31.37 8.32
CA LEU A 412 -17.03 30.28 8.70
C LEU A 412 -17.41 29.70 10.06
N MET A 413 -17.80 30.54 11.02
CA MET A 413 -18.33 30.08 12.31
C MET A 413 -19.56 29.20 12.11
N MET A 414 -20.51 29.66 11.30
CA MET A 414 -21.71 28.90 10.97
C MET A 414 -21.37 27.54 10.35
N ALA A 415 -20.42 27.49 9.41
CA ALA A 415 -19.94 26.25 8.82
C ALA A 415 -19.36 25.29 9.89
N PHE A 416 -18.51 25.79 10.77
CA PHE A 416 -17.91 25.02 11.87
C PHE A 416 -18.98 24.47 12.83
N SER A 417 -19.92 25.30 13.26
CA SER A 417 -21.01 24.90 14.17
C SER A 417 -21.95 23.88 13.53
N MET A 418 -22.30 24.06 12.26
CA MET A 418 -23.15 23.13 11.53
C MET A 418 -22.48 21.78 11.31
N ALA A 419 -21.15 21.72 11.19
CA ALA A 419 -20.40 20.48 11.04
C ALA A 419 -20.12 19.78 12.38
N ARG A 420 -20.12 20.50 13.50
CA ARG A 420 -19.81 19.95 14.82
C ARG A 420 -20.88 18.95 15.28
N ARG A 421 -20.43 17.77 15.69
CA ARG A 421 -21.25 16.66 16.19
C ARG A 421 -20.60 16.06 17.44
N ALA A 422 -21.37 15.27 18.17
CA ALA A 422 -20.88 14.44 19.26
C ALA A 422 -21.38 13.01 19.07
N ALA A 423 -20.51 12.02 19.30
CA ALA A 423 -20.88 10.60 19.26
C ALA A 423 -20.26 9.86 20.44
N ALA A 424 -21.01 8.91 21.00
CA ALA A 424 -20.49 7.94 21.93
C ALA A 424 -19.73 6.87 21.14
N VAL A 425 -18.41 6.78 21.35
CA VAL A 425 -17.55 5.78 20.70
C VAL A 425 -17.21 4.71 21.73
N PRO A 426 -17.61 3.45 21.49
CA PRO A 426 -17.23 2.34 22.36
C PRO A 426 -15.74 2.02 22.15
N LEU A 427 -15.04 1.78 23.25
CA LEU A 427 -13.66 1.31 23.29
C LEU A 427 -13.66 0.00 24.06
N LEU A 428 -13.14 -1.06 23.45
CA LEU A 428 -12.82 -2.29 24.15
C LEU A 428 -11.43 -2.13 24.76
N LEU A 429 -11.36 -2.17 26.09
CA LEU A 429 -10.10 -2.19 26.80
C LEU A 429 -9.51 -3.60 26.78
N VAL A 430 -8.20 -3.68 26.97
CA VAL A 430 -7.42 -4.93 26.88
C VAL A 430 -7.85 -5.95 27.94
N ASN A 431 -8.42 -5.48 29.04
CA ASN A 431 -9.03 -6.31 30.08
C ASN A 431 -10.42 -6.85 29.72
N GLY A 432 -10.88 -6.68 28.47
CA GLY A 432 -12.20 -7.10 28.00
C GLY A 432 -13.36 -6.21 28.45
N THR A 433 -13.09 -5.10 29.15
CA THR A 433 -14.15 -4.18 29.59
C THR A 433 -14.49 -3.15 28.52
N TYR A 434 -15.78 -2.87 28.37
CA TYR A 434 -16.26 -1.83 27.46
C TYR A 434 -16.30 -0.48 28.17
N ARG A 435 -15.66 0.53 27.55
CA ARG A 435 -15.74 1.93 27.97
C ARG A 435 -16.30 2.76 26.83
N SER A 436 -17.40 3.45 27.07
CA SER A 436 -17.92 4.43 26.11
C SER A 436 -17.34 5.81 26.40
N THR A 437 -16.77 6.46 25.39
CA THR A 437 -16.29 7.85 25.49
C THR A 437 -17.08 8.73 24.52
N VAL A 438 -17.65 9.83 25.03
CA VAL A 438 -18.30 10.83 24.18
C VAL A 438 -17.22 11.68 23.52
N ARG A 439 -17.20 11.69 22.18
CA ARG A 439 -16.22 12.41 21.37
C ARG A 439 -16.90 13.47 20.54
N THR A 440 -16.37 14.69 20.61
CA THR A 440 -16.69 15.79 19.71
C THR A 440 -15.91 15.64 18.42
N TYR A 441 -16.61 15.74 17.29
CA TYR A 441 -15.99 15.66 15.97
C TYR A 441 -16.64 16.62 14.98
N LEU A 442 -15.92 16.98 13.92
CA LEU A 442 -16.46 17.65 12.75
C LEU A 442 -16.84 16.61 11.71
N ASP A 443 -18.07 16.70 11.21
CA ASP A 443 -18.50 15.97 10.02
C ASP A 443 -17.85 16.59 8.79
N SER A 444 -16.96 15.83 8.16
CA SER A 444 -16.13 16.32 7.06
C SER A 444 -16.95 16.66 5.81
N ALA A 445 -18.01 15.89 5.52
CA ALA A 445 -18.85 16.10 4.34
C ALA A 445 -19.71 17.36 4.48
N ILE A 446 -20.29 17.58 5.66
CA ILE A 446 -21.07 18.80 5.95
C ILE A 446 -20.14 20.02 5.91
N LEU A 447 -18.96 19.92 6.52
CA LEU A 447 -17.98 21.00 6.52
C LEU A 447 -17.54 21.37 5.10
N GLN A 448 -17.23 20.38 4.27
CA GLN A 448 -16.86 20.56 2.87
C GLN A 448 -17.90 21.37 2.11
N HIS A 449 -19.17 20.94 2.20
CA HIS A 449 -20.28 21.58 1.51
C HIS A 449 -20.45 23.04 1.96
N GLN A 450 -20.30 23.33 3.26
CA GLN A 450 -20.40 24.72 3.72
C GLN A 450 -19.20 25.58 3.27
N LEU A 451 -17.97 25.08 3.37
CA LEU A 451 -16.77 25.82 2.94
C LEU A 451 -16.77 26.10 1.43
N GLN A 452 -17.24 25.17 0.60
CA GLN A 452 -17.39 25.39 -0.84
C GLN A 452 -18.32 26.56 -1.16
N ARG A 453 -19.46 26.64 -0.47
CA ARG A 453 -20.40 27.78 -0.62
C ARG A 453 -19.79 29.12 -0.23
N LEU A 454 -18.81 29.13 0.68
CA LEU A 454 -18.07 30.35 1.06
C LEU A 454 -17.04 30.73 0.00
N SER A 455 -16.38 29.74 -0.61
CA SER A 455 -15.38 29.96 -1.65
C SER A 455 -15.98 30.52 -2.94
N GLU A 456 -17.15 30.04 -3.36
CA GLU A 456 -17.88 30.55 -4.53
C GLU A 456 -18.24 32.04 -4.41
N ARG A 457 -18.42 32.53 -3.17
CA ARG A 457 -18.73 33.94 -2.86
C ARG A 457 -17.49 34.85 -2.82
N GLY A 458 -16.31 34.33 -3.14
CA GLY A 458 -15.10 35.12 -3.42
C GLY A 458 -14.08 35.22 -2.30
N SER A 459 -14.31 34.60 -1.13
CA SER A 459 -13.43 34.77 0.04
C SER A 459 -12.25 33.77 0.13
N LEU A 460 -12.26 32.69 -0.66
CA LEU A 460 -11.28 31.59 -0.56
C LEU A 460 -10.70 31.15 -1.93
N LYS A 461 -10.83 31.97 -2.98
CA LYS A 461 -10.22 31.66 -4.28
C LYS A 461 -8.72 31.86 -4.22
N GLY A 462 -7.96 30.81 -4.52
CA GLY A 462 -6.50 30.86 -4.66
C GLY A 462 -6.06 31.77 -5.81
N GLU A 463 -4.90 32.40 -5.66
CA GLU A 463 -4.32 33.34 -6.62
C GLU A 463 -3.89 32.67 -7.96
N HIS A 464 -3.90 31.34 -8.07
CA HIS A 464 -3.28 30.60 -9.18
C HIS A 464 -4.20 29.59 -9.90
N SER A 465 -5.51 29.69 -9.70
CA SER A 465 -6.55 28.78 -10.25
C SER A 465 -6.59 28.59 -11.79
N ASN A 466 -5.76 29.29 -12.57
CA ASN A 466 -5.83 29.32 -14.05
C ASN A 466 -4.58 28.81 -14.79
N HIS A 467 -3.57 28.24 -14.13
CA HIS A 467 -2.40 27.69 -14.82
C HIS A 467 -2.50 26.17 -14.96
N ARG A 468 -2.48 25.66 -16.21
CA ARG A 468 -2.53 24.22 -16.53
C ARG A 468 -1.46 23.37 -15.83
N SER A 469 -0.36 23.97 -15.36
CA SER A 469 0.77 23.27 -14.75
C SER A 469 0.84 23.33 -13.22
N THR A 470 -0.13 23.99 -12.57
CA THR A 470 -0.15 24.15 -11.11
C THR A 470 -1.40 23.50 -10.49
N LEU A 471 -1.21 22.60 -9.52
CA LEU A 471 -2.29 22.13 -8.66
C LEU A 471 -2.34 22.97 -7.38
N GLU A 472 -3.49 23.57 -7.10
CA GLU A 472 -3.74 24.20 -5.81
C GLU A 472 -4.23 23.16 -4.81
N VAL A 473 -3.58 23.08 -3.64
CA VAL A 473 -3.91 22.13 -2.56
C VAL A 473 -4.35 22.92 -1.33
N PRO A 474 -5.66 23.16 -1.15
CA PRO A 474 -6.18 23.86 0.02
C PRO A 474 -6.20 22.94 1.24
N VAL A 475 -5.47 23.33 2.28
CA VAL A 475 -5.37 22.62 3.56
C VAL A 475 -5.98 23.50 4.66
N PHE A 476 -7.16 23.13 5.13
CA PHE A 476 -7.84 23.78 6.25
C PHE A 476 -7.43 23.15 7.56
N TRP A 477 -6.77 23.93 8.41
CA TRP A 477 -6.22 23.51 9.68
C TRP A 477 -6.98 24.17 10.83
N PHE A 478 -7.90 23.42 11.44
CA PHE A 478 -8.71 23.89 12.57
C PHE A 478 -7.98 23.68 13.89
N ILE A 479 -7.71 24.77 14.59
CA ILE A 479 -7.05 24.78 15.90
C ILE A 479 -8.10 25.06 16.96
N HIS A 480 -8.29 24.11 17.88
CA HIS A 480 -9.30 24.19 18.94
C HIS A 480 -8.70 23.78 20.28
N SER A 481 -9.14 24.37 21.39
CA SER A 481 -8.63 23.99 22.71
C SER A 481 -9.12 22.61 23.15
N GLU A 482 -10.41 22.34 22.95
CA GLU A 482 -11.02 21.05 23.27
C GLU A 482 -10.61 19.94 22.26
N PRO A 483 -10.55 18.67 22.69
CA PRO A 483 -10.32 17.53 21.80
C PRO A 483 -11.35 17.47 20.67
N LEU A 484 -10.88 17.60 19.43
CA LEU A 484 -11.70 17.60 18.23
C LEU A 484 -11.12 16.61 17.23
N LEU A 485 -12.00 15.76 16.67
CA LEU A 485 -11.67 14.79 15.62
C LEU A 485 -12.46 15.08 14.34
N LEU A 486 -12.13 14.39 13.27
CA LEU A 486 -12.89 14.32 12.03
C LEU A 486 -13.57 12.95 11.95
N ASP A 487 -14.84 12.93 11.60
CA ASP A 487 -15.63 11.70 11.43
C ASP A 487 -15.39 10.65 12.53
N LYS A 488 -15.41 11.11 13.79
CA LYS A 488 -15.21 10.34 15.05
C LYS A 488 -13.80 9.82 15.32
N HIS A 489 -13.00 9.50 14.30
CA HIS A 489 -11.74 8.76 14.45
C HIS A 489 -10.51 9.41 13.84
N TYR A 490 -10.62 10.43 12.99
CA TYR A 490 -9.49 10.93 12.21
C TYR A 490 -8.96 12.27 12.73
N GLN A 491 -7.66 12.51 12.61
CA GLN A 491 -7.05 13.83 12.85
C GLN A 491 -6.99 14.68 11.57
N ALA A 492 -6.95 14.02 10.41
CA ALA A 492 -6.95 14.65 9.11
C ALA A 492 -7.69 13.76 8.12
N LYS A 493 -8.30 14.37 7.10
CA LYS A 493 -9.00 13.65 6.04
C LYS A 493 -8.86 14.36 4.70
N ALA A 494 -8.61 13.58 3.66
CA ALA A 494 -8.67 14.02 2.28
C ALA A 494 -10.13 14.06 1.81
N LEU A 495 -10.53 15.16 1.21
CA LEU A 495 -11.82 15.32 0.55
C LEU A 495 -11.57 15.60 -0.93
N SER A 496 -12.60 15.55 -1.76
CA SER A 496 -12.45 15.65 -3.22
C SER A 496 -11.78 16.94 -3.72
N ASN A 497 -11.82 18.03 -2.95
CA ASN A 497 -11.24 19.32 -3.35
C ASN A 497 -10.47 20.04 -2.23
N MET A 498 -10.25 19.41 -1.08
CA MET A 498 -9.55 20.03 0.06
C MET A 498 -9.05 18.98 1.05
N VAL A 499 -8.08 19.36 1.88
CA VAL A 499 -7.63 18.57 3.02
C VAL A 499 -8.08 19.28 4.29
N VAL A 500 -8.68 18.56 5.23
CA VAL A 500 -9.07 19.11 6.54
C VAL A 500 -8.22 18.45 7.61
N VAL A 501 -7.66 19.26 8.49
CA VAL A 501 -6.85 18.85 9.65
C VAL A 501 -7.44 19.49 10.89
N VAL A 502 -7.52 18.72 11.98
CA VAL A 502 -7.91 19.21 13.30
C VAL A 502 -6.75 19.06 14.28
N GLN A 503 -6.51 20.11 15.05
CA GLN A 503 -5.49 20.17 16.08
C GLN A 503 -6.12 20.60 17.40
N SER A 504 -5.78 19.89 18.47
CA SER A 504 -6.24 20.14 19.83
C SER A 504 -5.10 20.23 20.85
N ASP A 505 -5.35 20.77 22.05
CA ASP A 505 -4.29 20.93 23.05
C ASP A 505 -3.82 19.61 23.69
N ALA A 506 -4.60 18.54 23.56
CA ALA A 506 -4.29 17.22 24.11
C ALA A 506 -3.08 16.57 23.41
N ASN A 507 -2.01 16.32 24.16
CA ASN A 507 -0.77 15.71 23.67
C ASN A 507 -0.78 14.17 23.67
N SER A 508 -1.74 13.56 24.35
CA SER A 508 -1.88 12.12 24.50
C SER A 508 -3.36 11.76 24.55
N TRP A 509 -3.83 11.10 23.50
CA TRP A 509 -5.22 10.68 23.35
C TRP A 509 -5.30 9.18 23.05
N GLU A 510 -6.14 8.46 23.77
CA GLU A 510 -6.36 7.03 23.54
C GLU A 510 -7.11 6.81 22.22
N SER A 511 -6.40 6.28 21.23
CA SER A 511 -7.00 5.94 19.95
C SER A 511 -7.89 4.70 20.04
N HIS A 512 -8.61 4.42 18.95
CA HIS A 512 -9.38 3.18 18.78
C HIS A 512 -8.51 2.00 18.33
N LEU A 513 -7.21 2.24 18.11
CA LEU A 513 -6.25 1.25 17.67
C LEU A 513 -5.44 0.74 18.88
N GLN A 514 -5.08 -0.53 18.83
CA GLN A 514 -4.24 -1.18 19.81
C GLN A 514 -3.00 -1.78 19.15
N CYS A 515 -1.93 -1.85 19.94
CA CYS A 515 -0.74 -2.60 19.64
C CYS A 515 -0.30 -3.35 20.91
N ASN A 516 -0.05 -4.65 20.77
CA ASN A 516 0.49 -5.55 21.79
C ASN A 516 -0.24 -5.42 23.14
N GLY A 517 -1.58 -5.39 23.09
CA GLY A 517 -2.42 -5.24 24.27
C GLY A 517 -2.33 -3.86 24.94
N ARG A 518 -2.05 -2.79 24.19
CA ARG A 518 -2.09 -1.40 24.68
C ARG A 518 -2.70 -0.48 23.62
N SER A 519 -3.48 0.50 24.04
CA SER A 519 -4.02 1.51 23.13
C SER A 519 -2.89 2.39 22.58
N ILE A 520 -2.91 2.66 21.27
CA ILE A 520 -1.97 3.59 20.65
C ILE A 520 -2.36 5.00 21.06
N LEU A 521 -1.39 5.76 21.56
CA LEU A 521 -1.58 7.14 21.98
C LEU A 521 -1.31 8.10 20.81
N TRP A 522 -2.31 8.92 20.50
CA TRP A 522 -2.21 9.96 19.48
C TRP A 522 -1.88 11.31 20.10
N ASP A 523 -1.01 12.05 19.44
CA ASP A 523 -0.75 13.45 19.76
C ASP A 523 -1.70 14.33 18.93
N LEU A 524 -2.76 14.86 19.56
CA LEU A 524 -3.70 15.77 18.90
C LEU A 524 -3.12 17.19 18.74
N ARG A 525 -2.04 17.51 19.46
CA ARG A 525 -1.37 18.81 19.39
C ARG A 525 -0.45 18.92 18.19
N LYS A 526 0.09 17.80 17.70
CA LYS A 526 0.96 17.75 16.51
C LYS A 526 0.48 16.72 15.49
N PRO A 527 -0.65 16.95 14.80
CA PRO A 527 -1.23 16.02 13.82
C PRO A 527 -0.49 16.02 12.45
N VAL A 528 0.84 16.22 12.45
CA VAL A 528 1.64 16.34 11.21
C VAL A 528 1.60 15.06 10.39
N LYS A 529 1.69 13.90 11.06
CA LYS A 529 1.62 12.58 10.42
C LYS A 529 0.31 12.40 9.67
N ALA A 530 -0.81 12.66 10.33
CA ALA A 530 -2.14 12.54 9.73
C ALA A 530 -2.34 13.55 8.60
N ALA A 531 -1.88 14.79 8.77
CA ALA A 531 -1.96 15.81 7.74
C ALA A 531 -1.23 15.41 6.45
N ILE A 532 -0.04 14.79 6.57
CA ILE A 532 0.72 14.33 5.41
C ILE A 532 0.06 13.12 4.77
N ALA A 533 -0.46 12.16 5.56
CA ALA A 533 -1.21 11.02 5.02
C ALA A 533 -2.42 11.47 4.19
N ALA A 534 -3.24 12.36 4.75
CA ALA A 534 -4.40 12.93 4.05
C ALA A 534 -3.99 13.76 2.82
N SER A 535 -2.87 14.50 2.91
CA SER A 535 -2.36 15.27 1.76
C SER A 535 -1.84 14.36 0.65
N ALA A 536 -1.24 13.21 0.99
CA ALA A 536 -0.77 12.22 0.02
C ALA A 536 -1.95 11.55 -0.72
N GLU A 537 -3.03 11.25 0.00
CA GLU A 537 -4.27 10.76 -0.60
C GLU A 537 -4.88 11.81 -1.56
N TYR A 538 -4.94 13.07 -1.16
CA TYR A 538 -5.46 14.15 -2.00
C TYR A 538 -4.63 14.40 -3.27
N VAL A 539 -3.30 14.45 -3.13
CA VAL A 539 -2.39 14.85 -4.21
C VAL A 539 -2.13 13.72 -5.21
N ALA A 540 -2.09 12.48 -4.74
CA ALA A 540 -1.61 11.35 -5.53
C ALA A 540 -2.39 10.05 -5.33
N GLY A 541 -3.44 10.06 -4.52
CA GLY A 541 -4.29 8.90 -4.28
C GLY A 541 -3.64 7.80 -3.45
N LEU A 542 -2.67 8.16 -2.63
CA LEU A 542 -2.00 7.23 -1.73
C LEU A 542 -2.92 6.88 -0.55
N LEU A 543 -3.52 5.70 -0.60
CA LEU A 543 -4.40 5.19 0.46
C LEU A 543 -3.62 4.74 1.70
N PRO A 544 -4.23 4.78 2.91
CA PRO A 544 -3.70 4.14 4.11
C PRO A 544 -3.28 2.68 3.87
N SER A 545 -2.15 2.27 4.47
CA SER A 545 -1.53 0.95 4.21
C SER A 545 -2.39 -0.25 4.61
N HIS A 546 -3.45 -0.08 5.39
CA HIS A 546 -4.39 -1.16 5.73
C HIS A 546 -5.52 -1.32 4.72
N LEU A 547 -5.82 -0.32 3.90
CA LEU A 547 -6.97 -0.35 3.00
C LEU A 547 -6.61 -0.95 1.66
N VAL A 548 -7.40 -1.93 1.21
CA VAL A 548 -7.25 -2.46 -0.14
C VAL A 548 -8.56 -2.83 -0.80
N TYR A 549 -8.60 -2.66 -2.12
CA TYR A 549 -9.72 -3.08 -2.96
C TYR A 549 -9.58 -4.55 -3.38
N SER A 550 -10.60 -5.36 -3.14
CA SER A 550 -10.68 -6.75 -3.61
C SER A 550 -11.48 -6.81 -4.91
N SER A 551 -10.82 -7.13 -6.02
CA SER A 551 -11.53 -7.33 -7.29
C SER A 551 -12.47 -8.53 -7.25
N ALA A 552 -12.17 -9.57 -6.47
CA ALA A 552 -12.99 -10.78 -6.40
C ALA A 552 -14.32 -10.56 -5.65
N HIS A 553 -14.34 -9.62 -4.71
CA HIS A 553 -15.53 -9.30 -3.91
C HIS A 553 -16.14 -7.94 -4.26
N GLU A 554 -15.52 -7.20 -5.18
CA GLU A 554 -15.88 -5.82 -5.56
C GLU A 554 -15.99 -4.84 -4.38
N THR A 555 -15.31 -5.14 -3.28
CA THR A 555 -15.38 -4.38 -2.02
C THR A 555 -13.98 -4.01 -1.52
N ALA A 556 -13.92 -2.90 -0.80
CA ALA A 556 -12.74 -2.56 0.00
C ALA A 556 -12.75 -3.37 1.30
N PHE A 557 -11.59 -3.86 1.72
CA PHE A 557 -11.41 -4.48 3.03
C PHE A 557 -10.15 -3.94 3.70
N GLU A 558 -10.03 -4.22 5.01
CA GLU A 558 -8.90 -3.83 5.83
C GLU A 558 -7.97 -5.02 6.08
N ASP A 559 -6.66 -4.84 5.94
CA ASP A 559 -5.63 -5.75 6.44
C ASP A 559 -4.45 -4.95 7.00
N TRP A 560 -4.29 -5.04 8.31
CA TRP A 560 -3.37 -4.23 9.10
C TRP A 560 -1.94 -4.80 9.13
N THR A 561 -1.69 -5.97 8.52
CA THR A 561 -0.40 -6.68 8.55
C THR A 561 0.76 -5.80 8.10
N TRP A 562 0.60 -5.06 7.01
CA TRP A 562 1.64 -4.19 6.44
C TRP A 562 1.52 -2.72 6.85
N SER A 563 0.70 -2.38 7.86
CA SER A 563 0.57 -1.03 8.41
C SER A 563 1.71 -0.68 9.39
N VAL A 564 2.95 -0.91 8.95
CA VAL A 564 4.17 -0.83 9.76
C VAL A 564 5.24 0.04 9.10
N GLY A 565 6.25 0.42 9.89
CA GLY A 565 7.42 1.17 9.43
C GLY A 565 7.36 2.65 9.80
N CYS A 566 8.44 3.39 9.51
CA CYS A 566 8.54 4.81 9.86
C CYS A 566 8.01 5.70 8.73
N ASN A 567 6.69 5.67 8.50
CA ASN A 567 6.04 6.39 7.41
C ASN A 567 4.62 6.87 7.80
N PRO A 568 4.02 7.84 7.08
CA PRO A 568 2.76 8.46 7.51
C PRO A 568 1.55 7.52 7.49
N LEU A 569 1.61 6.42 6.74
CA LEU A 569 0.50 5.45 6.61
C LEU A 569 0.58 4.29 7.61
N SER A 570 1.71 4.15 8.30
CA SER A 570 1.89 3.18 9.38
C SER A 570 1.00 3.51 10.58
N ILE A 571 0.72 2.53 11.45
CA ILE A 571 0.13 2.80 12.77
C ILE A 571 1.11 2.63 13.93
N ASN A 572 2.21 1.91 13.70
CA ASN A 572 3.11 1.44 14.75
C ASN A 572 4.15 2.50 15.20
N SER A 573 4.39 3.53 14.38
CA SER A 573 5.41 4.57 14.63
C SER A 573 4.85 5.98 14.46
N LYS A 574 5.61 7.02 14.83
CA LYS A 574 5.23 8.44 14.62
C LYS A 574 5.85 9.06 13.35
N GLY A 575 6.49 8.24 12.51
CA GLY A 575 7.14 8.71 11.27
C GLY A 575 6.16 9.36 10.31
N TRP A 576 6.61 10.41 9.61
CA TRP A 576 5.77 11.18 8.70
C TRP A 576 6.38 11.42 7.33
N ARG A 577 7.65 11.06 7.13
CA ARG A 577 8.31 11.01 5.82
C ARG A 577 7.88 9.79 5.03
N LEU A 578 7.75 9.96 3.72
CA LEU A 578 7.49 8.86 2.81
C LEU A 578 8.71 7.94 2.64
N SER A 579 8.45 6.65 2.49
CA SER A 579 9.41 5.68 1.97
C SER A 579 9.50 5.76 0.43
N GLU A 580 10.57 5.22 -0.16
CA GLU A 580 10.69 5.11 -1.61
C GLU A 580 9.59 4.23 -2.23
N PHE A 581 9.08 3.22 -1.51
CA PHE A 581 7.88 2.49 -1.95
C PHE A 581 6.70 3.43 -2.18
N GLN A 582 6.44 4.33 -1.24
CA GLN A 582 5.32 5.28 -1.35
C GLN A 582 5.57 6.32 -2.44
N GLN A 583 6.81 6.78 -2.63
CA GLN A 583 7.15 7.69 -3.73
C GLN A 583 6.94 7.02 -5.11
N ASP A 584 7.29 5.74 -5.25
CA ASP A 584 7.05 4.98 -6.47
C ASP A 584 5.55 4.82 -6.74
N VAL A 585 4.74 4.59 -5.70
CA VAL A 585 3.28 4.52 -5.82
C VAL A 585 2.71 5.85 -6.31
N ILE A 586 3.13 6.98 -5.74
CA ILE A 586 2.74 8.32 -6.19
C ILE A 586 3.05 8.49 -7.68
N ALA A 587 4.28 8.18 -8.09
CA ALA A 587 4.70 8.29 -9.49
C ALA A 587 3.91 7.36 -10.40
N ARG A 588 3.63 6.12 -9.97
CA ARG A 588 2.82 5.16 -10.70
C ARG A 588 1.39 5.67 -10.91
N ASN A 589 0.77 6.25 -9.89
CA ASN A 589 -0.60 6.76 -9.99
C ASN A 589 -0.71 7.89 -11.02
N TYR A 590 0.27 8.78 -11.07
CA TYR A 590 0.39 9.80 -12.11
C TYR A 590 0.55 9.21 -13.51
N ILE A 591 1.43 8.21 -13.65
CA ILE A 591 1.68 7.55 -14.93
C ILE A 591 0.41 6.83 -15.43
N ILE A 592 -0.26 6.06 -14.57
CA ILE A 592 -1.48 5.32 -14.93
C ILE A 592 -2.57 6.30 -15.37
N THR A 593 -2.79 7.37 -14.60
CA THR A 593 -3.80 8.38 -14.91
C THR A 593 -3.54 9.03 -16.27
N ALA A 594 -2.31 9.49 -16.52
CA ALA A 594 -1.96 10.14 -17.79
C ALA A 594 -2.01 9.18 -18.99
N VAL A 595 -1.63 7.91 -18.81
CA VAL A 595 -1.73 6.88 -19.85
C VAL A 595 -3.20 6.61 -20.17
N GLU A 596 -4.04 6.39 -19.16
CA GLU A 596 -5.48 6.17 -19.33
C GLU A 596 -6.15 7.34 -20.06
N GLU A 597 -5.89 8.58 -19.64
CA GLU A 597 -6.41 9.78 -20.29
C GLU A 597 -5.96 9.90 -21.75
N SER A 598 -4.69 9.64 -22.02
CA SER A 598 -4.18 9.68 -23.38
C SER A 598 -4.83 8.62 -24.28
N ILE A 599 -5.13 7.43 -23.74
CA ILE A 599 -5.86 6.36 -24.43
C ILE A 599 -7.29 6.81 -24.71
N GLN A 600 -7.97 7.39 -23.72
CA GLN A 600 -9.34 7.90 -23.88
C GLN A 600 -9.40 9.02 -24.92
N VAL A 601 -8.47 9.97 -24.91
CA VAL A 601 -8.38 11.05 -25.91
C VAL A 601 -8.17 10.47 -27.32
N VAL A 602 -7.22 9.55 -27.49
CA VAL A 602 -6.95 8.91 -28.79
C VAL A 602 -8.16 8.09 -29.28
N ASN A 603 -8.75 7.26 -28.41
CA ASN A 603 -9.93 6.46 -28.75
C ASN A 603 -11.11 7.36 -29.12
N SER A 604 -11.36 8.44 -28.38
CA SER A 604 -12.42 9.40 -28.71
C SER A 604 -12.21 10.06 -30.08
N ALA A 605 -10.96 10.39 -30.43
CA ALA A 605 -10.63 10.95 -31.73
C ALA A 605 -10.83 9.92 -32.85
N ILE A 606 -10.40 8.67 -32.65
CA ILE A 606 -10.63 7.58 -33.60
C ILE A 606 -12.14 7.34 -33.81
N GLN A 607 -12.95 7.33 -32.75
CA GLN A 607 -14.40 7.17 -32.86
C GLN A 607 -15.03 8.28 -33.72
N ARG A 608 -14.60 9.54 -33.55
CA ARG A 608 -15.05 10.64 -34.43
C ARG A 608 -14.62 10.43 -35.87
N LEU A 609 -13.40 9.95 -36.11
CA LEU A 609 -12.92 9.65 -37.47
C LEU A 609 -13.76 8.55 -38.14
N ILE A 610 -14.13 7.50 -37.40
CA ILE A 610 -14.96 6.39 -37.90
C ILE A 610 -16.34 6.87 -38.35
N THR A 611 -16.90 7.89 -37.69
CA THR A 611 -18.21 8.44 -38.09
C THR A 611 -18.19 9.18 -39.43
N GLU A 612 -17.01 9.63 -39.88
CA GLU A 612 -16.86 10.34 -41.15
C GLU A 612 -16.69 9.36 -42.32
N ARG A 613 -17.58 9.46 -43.33
CA ARG A 613 -17.51 8.64 -44.54
C ARG A 613 -16.58 9.27 -45.58
N THR A 614 -15.71 8.46 -46.18
CA THR A 614 -14.90 8.91 -47.31
C THR A 614 -15.72 8.97 -48.60
N THR A 615 -15.81 10.14 -49.22
CA THR A 615 -16.36 10.33 -50.58
C THR A 615 -15.22 10.52 -51.58
N GLU A 616 -15.49 10.34 -52.88
CA GLU A 616 -14.48 10.56 -53.93
C GLU A 616 -13.88 11.98 -53.89
N GLN A 617 -14.73 13.00 -53.64
CA GLN A 617 -14.32 14.39 -53.48
C GLN A 617 -13.51 14.60 -52.19
N GLY A 618 -13.88 13.93 -51.09
CA GLY A 618 -13.18 14.01 -49.80
C GLY A 618 -11.85 13.25 -49.77
N PHE A 619 -11.68 12.21 -50.60
CA PHE A 619 -10.49 11.35 -50.59
C PHE A 619 -9.20 12.12 -50.87
N LYS A 620 -9.22 13.08 -51.81
CA LYS A 620 -8.04 13.90 -52.12
C LYS A 620 -7.61 14.79 -50.95
N ILE A 621 -8.59 15.29 -50.18
CA ILE A 621 -8.36 16.12 -48.98
C ILE A 621 -7.87 15.25 -47.82
N PHE A 622 -8.45 14.07 -47.65
CA PHE A 622 -7.97 13.12 -46.64
C PHE A 622 -6.52 12.70 -46.90
N LYS A 623 -6.18 12.38 -48.16
CA LYS A 623 -4.84 11.91 -48.54
C LYS A 623 -3.73 12.93 -48.25
N THR A 624 -4.02 14.23 -48.25
CA THR A 624 -3.03 15.26 -47.88
C THR A 624 -2.82 15.37 -46.37
N GLN A 625 -3.76 14.88 -45.55
CA GLN A 625 -3.73 14.98 -44.09
C GLN A 625 -3.42 13.65 -43.38
N GLU A 626 -3.58 12.51 -44.07
CA GLU A 626 -3.29 11.16 -43.57
C GLU A 626 -1.89 11.05 -42.96
N GLY A 627 -0.86 11.50 -43.67
CA GLY A 627 0.53 11.41 -43.20
C GLY A 627 0.75 12.09 -41.85
N VAL A 628 0.15 13.27 -41.64
CA VAL A 628 0.24 14.01 -40.37
C VAL A 628 -0.49 13.26 -39.26
N MET A 629 -1.68 12.71 -39.53
CA MET A 629 -2.43 11.94 -38.52
C MET A 629 -1.66 10.68 -38.10
N VAL A 630 -1.11 9.94 -39.06
CA VAL A 630 -0.30 8.72 -38.80
C VAL A 630 0.96 9.07 -38.01
N GLU A 631 1.66 10.16 -38.37
CA GLU A 631 2.82 10.64 -37.62
C GLU A 631 2.46 10.99 -36.16
N LYS A 632 1.37 11.74 -35.95
CA LYS A 632 0.90 12.11 -34.60
C LYS A 632 0.48 10.88 -33.80
N TYR A 633 -0.24 9.93 -34.41
CA TYR A 633 -0.60 8.67 -33.77
C TYR A 633 0.64 7.86 -33.35
N ASN A 634 1.61 7.69 -34.26
CA ASN A 634 2.85 6.98 -33.99
C ASN A 634 3.67 7.66 -32.88
N SER A 635 3.64 8.99 -32.80
CA SER A 635 4.28 9.73 -31.70
C SER A 635 3.70 9.34 -30.35
N VAL A 636 2.36 9.28 -30.22
CA VAL A 636 1.69 8.86 -28.99
C VAL A 636 2.03 7.41 -28.64
N VAL A 637 1.93 6.49 -29.60
CA VAL A 637 2.26 5.06 -29.38
C VAL A 637 3.71 4.86 -28.96
N ASN A 638 4.64 5.61 -29.55
CA ASN A 638 6.04 5.57 -29.15
C ASN A 638 6.27 6.10 -27.73
N LEU A 639 5.52 7.12 -27.30
CA LEU A 639 5.55 7.59 -25.91
C LEU A 639 4.99 6.53 -24.96
N TRP A 640 3.86 5.88 -25.27
CA TRP A 640 3.34 4.75 -24.48
C TRP A 640 4.39 3.64 -24.29
N ARG A 641 5.07 3.24 -25.38
CA ARG A 641 6.15 2.25 -25.32
C ARG A 641 7.31 2.68 -24.43
N ARG A 642 7.75 3.94 -24.55
CA ARG A 642 8.84 4.50 -23.72
C ARG A 642 8.45 4.52 -22.24
N VAL A 643 7.25 4.97 -21.91
CA VAL A 643 6.72 4.97 -20.54
C VAL A 643 6.69 3.56 -19.98
N ALA A 644 6.18 2.57 -20.74
CA ALA A 644 6.15 1.18 -20.31
C ALA A 644 7.56 0.60 -20.04
N VAL A 645 8.54 0.89 -20.92
CA VAL A 645 9.94 0.45 -20.74
C VAL A 645 10.58 1.09 -19.51
N MET A 646 10.36 2.38 -19.25
CA MET A 646 10.88 3.06 -18.07
C MET A 646 10.24 2.56 -16.77
N SER A 647 8.92 2.36 -16.77
CA SER A 647 8.20 1.79 -15.63
C SER A 647 8.65 0.36 -15.32
N LYS A 648 8.96 -0.45 -16.34
CA LYS A 648 9.52 -1.80 -16.17
C LYS A 648 10.84 -1.79 -15.39
N GLY A 649 11.68 -0.78 -15.57
CA GLY A 649 12.95 -0.62 -14.85
C GLY A 649 12.84 0.14 -13.52
N LEU A 650 11.63 0.32 -12.96
CA LEU A 650 11.38 1.12 -11.76
C LEU A 650 11.92 2.58 -11.83
N ARG A 651 12.11 3.10 -13.05
CA ARG A 651 12.56 4.48 -13.31
C ARG A 651 11.37 5.44 -13.42
N TYR A 652 10.47 5.38 -12.43
CA TYR A 652 9.23 6.16 -12.45
C TYR A 652 9.47 7.67 -12.52
N GLY A 653 10.52 8.17 -11.85
CA GLY A 653 10.88 9.59 -11.91
C GLY A 653 11.25 10.09 -13.32
N ASP A 654 11.79 9.21 -14.18
CA ASP A 654 12.06 9.56 -15.58
C ASP A 654 10.82 9.40 -16.45
N ALA A 655 9.99 8.37 -16.19
CA ALA A 655 8.71 8.18 -16.87
C ALA A 655 7.77 9.38 -16.63
N VAL A 656 7.68 9.88 -15.40
CA VAL A 656 6.83 11.03 -15.04
C VAL A 656 7.19 12.30 -15.84
N LYS A 657 8.45 12.50 -16.20
CA LYS A 657 8.87 13.64 -17.04
C LYS A 657 8.27 13.60 -18.45
N LEU A 658 7.82 12.42 -18.92
CA LEU A 658 7.18 12.26 -20.22
C LEU A 658 5.67 12.56 -20.19
N MET A 659 5.06 12.78 -19.02
CA MET A 659 3.60 12.92 -18.91
C MET A 659 3.06 14.15 -19.63
N SER A 660 3.73 15.30 -19.49
CA SER A 660 3.35 16.52 -20.23
C SER A 660 3.50 16.35 -21.75
N LEU A 661 4.57 15.68 -22.19
CA LEU A 661 4.76 15.34 -23.61
C LEU A 661 3.68 14.38 -24.14
N LEU A 662 3.24 13.44 -23.31
CA LEU A 662 2.19 12.49 -23.65
C LEU A 662 0.83 13.18 -23.78
N GLU A 663 0.50 14.08 -22.85
CA GLU A 663 -0.70 14.91 -22.91
C GLU A 663 -0.69 15.80 -24.16
N ASP A 664 0.43 16.47 -24.46
CA ASP A 664 0.56 17.31 -25.64
C ASP A 664 0.45 16.50 -26.95
N ALA A 665 1.05 15.31 -26.99
CA ALA A 665 0.98 14.42 -28.14
C ALA A 665 -0.43 13.88 -28.39
N SER A 666 -1.14 13.43 -27.34
CA SER A 666 -2.50 12.90 -27.45
C SER A 666 -3.49 13.99 -27.88
N ASN A 667 -3.39 15.18 -27.27
CA ASN A 667 -4.15 16.36 -27.68
C ASN A 667 -3.77 16.83 -29.09
N GLY A 668 -2.51 16.69 -29.48
CA GLY A 668 -2.02 16.98 -30.84
C GLY A 668 -2.65 16.07 -31.88
N PHE A 669 -2.75 14.77 -31.61
CA PHE A 669 -3.46 13.82 -32.47
C PHE A 669 -4.95 14.14 -32.57
N SER A 670 -5.63 14.39 -31.44
CA SER A 670 -7.05 14.77 -31.43
C SER A 670 -7.32 16.06 -32.22
N ARG A 671 -6.44 17.07 -32.11
CA ARG A 671 -6.50 18.30 -32.93
C ARG A 671 -6.33 18.03 -34.42
N ALA A 672 -5.37 17.17 -34.81
CA ALA A 672 -5.18 16.78 -36.20
C ALA A 672 -6.44 16.11 -36.77
N VAL A 673 -7.02 15.16 -36.03
CA VAL A 673 -8.28 14.50 -36.41
C VAL A 673 -9.41 15.50 -36.54
N ASN A 674 -9.64 16.37 -35.56
CA ASN A 674 -10.71 17.38 -35.63
C ASN A 674 -10.52 18.34 -36.82
N SER A 675 -9.27 18.69 -37.17
CA SER A 675 -8.97 19.48 -38.37
C SER A 675 -9.26 18.73 -39.67
N THR A 676 -9.09 17.41 -39.68
CA THR A 676 -9.46 16.58 -40.82
C THR A 676 -10.96 16.46 -40.98
N ILE A 677 -11.66 16.23 -39.87
CA ILE A 677 -13.12 16.21 -39.84
C ILE A 677 -13.67 17.55 -40.32
N SER A 678 -13.16 18.69 -39.84
CA SER A 678 -13.63 20.01 -40.28
C SER A 678 -13.38 20.28 -41.78
N SER A 679 -12.39 19.61 -42.38
CA SER A 679 -12.13 19.68 -43.82
C SER A 679 -13.02 18.76 -44.65
N LEU A 680 -13.41 17.60 -44.10
CA LEU A 680 -14.24 16.59 -44.78
C LEU A 680 -15.74 16.84 -44.63
N HIS A 681 -16.17 17.32 -43.47
CA HIS A 681 -17.57 17.48 -43.11
C HIS A 681 -18.35 18.44 -44.02
N PRO A 682 -17.79 19.60 -44.47
CA PRO A 682 -18.46 20.46 -45.45
C PRO A 682 -18.65 19.80 -46.82
N VAL A 683 -17.72 18.94 -47.24
CA VAL A 683 -17.80 18.22 -48.53
C VAL A 683 -18.91 17.16 -48.49
N GLN A 684 -19.13 16.54 -47.33
CA GLN A 684 -20.28 15.64 -47.15
C GLN A 684 -21.61 16.39 -47.04
N CYS A 685 -21.63 17.52 -46.32
CA CYS A 685 -22.83 18.33 -46.13
C CYS A 685 -23.25 19.07 -47.40
N ALA A 686 -22.30 19.37 -48.29
CA ALA A 686 -22.55 19.76 -49.67
C ALA A 686 -23.11 18.57 -50.45
N ARG A 687 -24.36 18.19 -50.17
CA ARG A 687 -25.17 17.48 -51.16
C ARG A 687 -25.13 18.35 -52.42
N GLU A 688 -24.46 17.89 -53.46
CA GLU A 688 -24.78 18.27 -54.84
C GLU A 688 -26.25 17.88 -55.07
N ARG A 689 -27.17 18.72 -54.58
CA ARG A 689 -28.51 18.76 -55.13
C ARG A 689 -28.30 19.29 -56.53
N LYS A 690 -28.18 18.38 -57.50
CA LYS A 690 -28.64 18.68 -58.85
C LYS A 690 -30.09 19.11 -58.69
N LEU A 691 -30.30 20.41 -58.55
CA LEU A 691 -31.59 21.02 -58.81
C LEU A 691 -31.78 20.79 -60.30
N ASP A 692 -32.41 19.66 -60.63
CA ASP A 692 -33.12 19.53 -61.90
C ASP A 692 -34.25 20.55 -61.83
N VAL A 693 -33.89 21.81 -62.08
CA VAL A 693 -34.87 22.79 -62.50
C VAL A 693 -35.27 22.31 -63.88
N GLN A 694 -36.29 21.45 -63.94
CA GLN A 694 -37.13 21.38 -65.12
C GLN A 694 -37.68 22.80 -65.31
N LEU A 695 -36.91 23.62 -66.02
CA LEU A 695 -37.40 24.86 -66.60
C LEU A 695 -38.43 24.42 -67.62
N ASP A 696 -39.66 24.24 -67.14
CA ASP A 696 -40.81 24.03 -67.98
C ASP A 696 -41.00 25.33 -68.77
N LEU A 697 -40.40 25.38 -69.97
CA LEU A 697 -40.45 26.53 -70.88
C LEU A 697 -41.89 26.96 -71.22
N THR A 698 -42.88 26.12 -70.90
CA THR A 698 -44.31 26.41 -71.01
C THR A 698 -44.82 27.41 -69.96
N THR A 699 -44.08 27.66 -68.87
CA THR A 699 -44.44 28.62 -67.82
C THR A 699 -43.86 30.02 -68.04
N LEU A 700 -42.84 30.17 -68.90
CA LEU A 700 -42.27 31.46 -69.29
C LEU A 700 -43.31 32.45 -69.87
N PRO A 701 -44.24 32.05 -70.75
CA PRO A 701 -45.31 32.93 -71.24
C PRO A 701 -46.22 33.42 -70.12
N ALA A 702 -46.52 32.58 -69.12
CA ALA A 702 -47.36 32.94 -67.99
C ALA A 702 -46.68 33.96 -67.08
N PHE A 703 -45.38 33.82 -66.81
CA PHE A 703 -44.62 34.83 -66.08
C PHE A 703 -44.50 36.15 -66.84
N ILE A 704 -44.32 36.13 -68.17
CA ILE A 704 -44.32 37.36 -69.00
C ILE A 704 -45.69 38.04 -68.99
N ALA A 705 -46.78 37.27 -69.05
CA ALA A 705 -48.14 37.82 -68.98
C ALA A 705 -48.43 38.47 -67.62
N VAL A 706 -48.02 37.81 -66.52
CA VAL A 706 -48.16 38.35 -65.15
C VAL A 706 -47.29 39.59 -64.95
N PHE A 707 -46.06 39.59 -65.47
CA PHE A 707 -45.17 40.76 -65.40
C PHE A 707 -45.70 41.93 -66.26
N GLY A 708 -46.29 41.64 -67.43
CA GLY A 708 -46.96 42.63 -68.27
C GLY A 708 -48.20 43.23 -67.60
N LEU A 709 -49.00 42.41 -66.92
CA LEU A 709 -50.16 42.85 -66.13
C LEU A 709 -49.75 43.70 -64.93
N LEU A 710 -48.73 43.28 -64.18
CA LEU A 710 -48.18 44.04 -63.06
C LEU A 710 -47.56 45.36 -63.52
N TRP A 711 -46.83 45.37 -64.64
CA TRP A 711 -46.29 46.59 -65.23
C TRP A 711 -47.40 47.55 -65.68
N PHE A 712 -48.51 47.04 -66.21
CA PHE A 712 -49.67 47.86 -66.60
C PHE A 712 -50.43 48.41 -65.39
N LEU A 713 -50.58 47.61 -64.33
CA LEU A 713 -51.26 47.99 -63.08
C LEU A 713 -50.45 48.96 -62.23
N LEU A 714 -49.11 48.80 -62.19
CA LEU A 714 -48.20 49.63 -61.39
C LEU A 714 -47.64 50.81 -62.17
N ARG A 715 -48.08 51.05 -63.41
CA ARG A 715 -47.64 52.20 -64.20
C ARG A 715 -48.13 53.49 -63.52
N PRO A 716 -47.23 54.37 -63.04
CA PRO A 716 -47.64 55.58 -62.35
C PRO A 716 -48.46 56.48 -63.30
N ARG A 717 -49.71 56.73 -62.94
CA ARG A 717 -50.57 57.68 -63.66
C ARG A 717 -49.96 59.08 -63.54
N ARG A 718 -49.72 59.73 -64.69
CA ARG A 718 -49.17 61.09 -64.76
C ARG A 718 -50.01 62.04 -63.88
N PRO A 719 -49.39 62.92 -63.08
CA PRO A 719 -50.13 63.93 -62.34
C PRO A 719 -50.80 64.90 -63.32
N LYS A 720 -52.11 65.12 -63.16
CA LYS A 720 -52.83 66.15 -63.90
C LYS A 720 -52.27 67.53 -63.52
N PRO A 721 -51.98 68.43 -64.47
CA PRO A 721 -51.54 69.78 -64.14
C PRO A 721 -52.68 70.55 -63.48
N LYS A 722 -52.38 71.24 -62.38
CA LYS A 722 -53.25 72.28 -61.82
C LYS A 722 -53.18 73.49 -62.74
N ILE A 723 -54.33 73.87 -63.30
CA ILE A 723 -54.55 75.21 -63.85
C ILE A 723 -55.13 76.04 -62.69
N ASN A 724 -54.65 77.28 -62.54
CA ASN A 724 -54.94 78.23 -61.46
C ASN A 724 -56.41 78.30 -61.03
#